data_AF-A0AAD8Y167-F1
#
_entry.id   AF-A0AAD8Y167-F1
#
_cell.length_a   1.000
_cell.length_b   1.000
_cell.length_c   1.000
_cell.angle_alpha   90.00
_cell.angle_beta   90.00
_cell.angle_gamma   90.00
#
_symmetry.space_group_name_H-M   'P 1'
#
loop_
_entity.id
_entity.type
_entity.pdbx_description
1 polymer ?
#
loop_
_entity_poly.entity_id
_entity_poly.type
_entity_poly.pdbx_seq_one_letter_code
_entity_poly.pdbx_strand_id
1 'polypeptide(L)'
;MKLSTTLFTATAVCTSVSAFTVPKGNALKRTQPSSAIQHPSSSRYQPSSTALQMSQEEMELITMDANERMDKTLSNLAESLTTIRTGRANANMLDRVEADYYGAMTPISQMATISVPSSQQLQIAPFDKSSCTDIEKAIIYAGLGFTPTNDGNVIRINIPTLTEERRKELLKQCKSIGEEAKVAVRNIRRDGVDSIKKMEKASDLGKDQALDGQDEIQKMTDEHIKMVDDAISKKEKEVTTFSSSRSNKEAESMGAPSFEPLRDIISGAIMAATSVPQLIAYAETVGYAGYRGLSTAGPPLLAWGVATGSPWMNAGVTSLTAVMAKTDLGGEAYVAEYGEEEYVQLVAAYSLYVGVASIVMALIGFGKLAQKAPTAVKTGFKWGCELGVLSSALPNGLYAFGSTLKANVATSVFGDVVKTVKGVVPGATGVSGVCNILYAVTNPQTWDVVAALLFISCTLFVMKGKAYLPKSLPPGSEVVLATAAATAFSVFYGYEGGMVGEIPTLDSDAGLSFGPIKIPIEVMDIKGLLNVPIAERCFGGSMVKLFITAAIFSAINFLSIVGIASGFESDNNVKWAAPRELIAQGVSNIAAGAVGSAPVSGSMSRSLVSRMTGATSKLACIITALLWIYMMPYMSVMSPTPKAALSAVIVSAVVKNVVMPKKLLALQGTDFIVGVGTAATTAITSPTLGFGAGMVMYIVISVVAGKDSKKKVA
;
A
#
# COMPACT_ATOMS: atom_id res chain seq x y z
N MET A 1 3.54 -48.53 -25.20
CA MET A 1 3.03 -49.55 -24.26
C MET A 1 2.00 -48.85 -23.37
N LYS A 2 0.73 -49.22 -23.54
CA LYS A 2 -0.53 -48.82 -22.85
C LYS A 2 -0.72 -47.38 -22.32
N LEU A 3 -1.72 -46.72 -22.94
CA LEU A 3 -2.48 -45.58 -22.45
C LEU A 3 -2.99 -45.77 -21.01
N SER A 4 -3.07 -44.68 -20.24
CA SER A 4 -4.29 -44.37 -19.48
C SER A 4 -4.45 -42.86 -19.29
N THR A 5 -5.52 -42.37 -19.89
CA THR A 5 -6.17 -41.07 -19.76
C THR A 5 -6.70 -40.87 -18.33
N THR A 6 -6.53 -39.70 -17.70
CA THR A 6 -7.62 -39.04 -16.96
C THR A 6 -7.32 -37.54 -16.80
N LEU A 7 -8.34 -36.74 -17.13
CA LEU A 7 -8.42 -35.28 -17.11
C LEU A 7 -9.24 -34.84 -15.86
N PHE A 8 -9.17 -33.54 -15.52
CA PHE A 8 -10.09 -32.73 -14.67
C PHE A 8 -9.87 -32.59 -13.13
N THR A 9 -9.39 -31.38 -12.77
CA THR A 9 -9.89 -30.38 -11.78
C THR A 9 -9.95 -30.61 -10.26
N ALA A 10 -9.55 -29.51 -9.58
CA ALA A 10 -10.14 -28.86 -8.40
C ALA A 10 -9.42 -29.01 -7.03
N THR A 11 -8.90 -27.86 -6.57
CA THR A 11 -9.18 -27.19 -5.29
C THR A 11 -8.88 -27.89 -3.95
N ALA A 12 -8.21 -27.13 -3.09
CA ALA A 12 -8.12 -27.23 -1.62
C ALA A 12 -7.23 -28.33 -1.00
N VAL A 13 -6.12 -27.91 -0.40
CA VAL A 13 -5.68 -28.47 0.89
C VAL A 13 -5.18 -27.32 1.77
N CYS A 14 -5.98 -27.04 2.80
CA CYS A 14 -5.56 -26.33 4.00
C CYS A 14 -5.52 -27.37 5.14
N THR A 15 -4.67 -27.11 6.13
CA THR A 15 -4.60 -27.73 7.47
C THR A 15 -4.14 -29.19 7.60
N SER A 16 -2.93 -29.38 8.13
CA SER A 16 -2.76 -30.04 9.44
C SER A 16 -1.42 -29.67 10.08
N VAL A 17 -1.51 -29.18 11.32
CA VAL A 17 -0.42 -28.99 12.29
C VAL A 17 -0.35 -30.27 13.11
N SER A 18 0.84 -30.83 13.31
CA SER A 18 1.14 -31.72 14.45
C SER A 18 2.66 -31.84 14.68
N ALA A 19 3.06 -31.35 15.85
CA ALA A 19 4.08 -31.86 16.78
C ALA A 19 5.45 -32.35 16.25
N PHE A 20 6.51 -31.67 16.72
CA PHE A 20 7.85 -32.25 16.82
C PHE A 20 8.38 -32.04 18.25
N THR A 21 8.63 -33.15 18.94
CA THR A 21 9.23 -33.30 20.27
C THR A 21 10.75 -33.38 20.17
N VAL A 22 11.47 -32.93 21.21
CA VAL A 22 12.91 -33.19 21.42
C VAL A 22 13.11 -33.80 22.82
N PRO A 23 13.87 -34.91 22.96
CA PRO A 23 13.93 -35.70 24.21
C PRO A 23 15.08 -35.33 25.16
N LYS A 24 14.93 -35.80 26.41
CA LYS A 24 15.87 -35.73 27.55
C LYS A 24 16.96 -36.82 27.49
N GLY A 25 18.10 -36.58 28.15
CA GLY A 25 18.84 -37.63 28.87
C GLY A 25 20.31 -37.37 29.23
N ASN A 26 20.65 -37.61 30.51
CA ASN A 26 21.93 -38.06 31.14
C ASN A 26 22.32 -37.20 32.38
N ALA A 27 22.78 -37.71 33.53
CA ALA A 27 23.27 -39.02 33.98
C ALA A 27 23.18 -39.23 35.51
N LEU A 28 23.44 -40.47 35.95
CA LEU A 28 23.33 -41.11 37.28
C LEU A 28 24.52 -40.92 38.26
N LYS A 29 24.27 -41.15 39.57
CA LYS A 29 25.14 -41.83 40.60
C LYS A 29 24.25 -42.22 41.83
N ARG A 30 23.91 -43.50 42.12
CA ARG A 30 24.56 -44.58 42.95
C ARG A 30 25.02 -44.14 44.37
N THR A 31 24.84 -44.81 45.53
CA THR A 31 24.32 -46.12 46.03
C THR A 31 24.29 -46.09 47.59
N GLN A 32 23.54 -47.00 48.27
CA GLN A 32 23.34 -47.17 49.75
C GLN A 32 24.60 -47.64 50.55
N PRO A 33 24.59 -48.16 51.83
CA PRO A 33 23.56 -48.27 52.93
C PRO A 33 24.09 -48.02 54.38
N SER A 34 23.24 -48.06 55.42
CA SER A 34 23.44 -48.84 56.68
C SER A 34 22.34 -48.62 57.74
N SER A 35 22.07 -49.69 58.49
CA SER A 35 21.05 -50.01 59.50
C SER A 35 20.96 -49.12 60.75
N ALA A 36 19.77 -49.09 61.40
CA ALA A 36 19.49 -49.79 62.68
C ALA A 36 18.42 -49.10 63.58
N ILE A 37 17.47 -49.93 64.06
CA ILE A 37 16.75 -49.90 65.37
C ILE A 37 15.46 -49.05 65.53
N GLN A 38 14.52 -49.68 66.25
CA GLN A 38 13.08 -49.44 66.41
C GLN A 38 12.67 -48.49 67.57
N HIS A 39 11.38 -48.09 67.54
CA HIS A 39 10.44 -47.71 68.64
C HIS A 39 10.43 -46.25 69.18
N PRO A 40 9.32 -45.77 69.80
CA PRO A 40 8.15 -45.18 69.12
C PRO A 40 7.80 -43.76 69.67
N SER A 41 6.99 -42.95 68.96
CA SER A 41 6.01 -42.05 69.63
C SER A 41 5.21 -41.15 68.68
N SER A 42 3.93 -41.02 69.03
CA SER A 42 2.92 -40.07 68.57
C SER A 42 2.33 -40.27 67.18
N SER A 43 1.16 -40.92 67.15
CA SER A 43 0.21 -40.87 66.04
C SER A 43 -0.16 -39.43 65.76
N ARG A 44 0.30 -38.89 64.62
CA ARG A 44 -0.29 -37.70 63.99
C ARG A 44 -1.31 -38.21 62.99
N TYR A 45 -2.58 -37.88 63.23
CA TYR A 45 -3.71 -38.15 62.34
C TYR A 45 -3.36 -37.62 60.93
N GLN A 46 -3.28 -38.49 59.92
CA GLN A 46 -3.27 -38.09 58.52
C GLN A 46 -4.72 -38.14 58.03
N PRO A 47 -5.30 -37.04 57.51
CA PRO A 47 -6.62 -37.11 56.92
C PRO A 47 -6.57 -37.99 55.66
N SER A 48 -7.64 -38.74 55.42
CA SER A 48 -7.81 -39.61 54.26
C SER A 48 -7.83 -38.78 52.95
N SER A 49 -7.40 -39.39 51.84
CA SER A 49 -7.29 -38.77 50.51
C SER A 49 -8.58 -38.10 50.00
N THR A 50 -9.73 -38.46 50.55
CA THR A 50 -11.05 -37.89 50.22
C THR A 50 -11.25 -36.48 50.77
N ALA A 51 -10.72 -36.15 51.95
CA ALA A 51 -10.88 -34.81 52.55
C ALA A 51 -10.07 -33.74 51.80
N LEU A 52 -8.90 -34.11 51.26
CA LEU A 52 -8.08 -33.23 50.41
C LEU A 52 -8.70 -33.00 49.03
N GLN A 53 -9.47 -33.97 48.51
CA GLN A 53 -10.21 -33.80 47.25
C GLN A 53 -11.42 -32.89 47.44
N MET A 54 -12.16 -33.04 48.55
CA MET A 54 -13.29 -32.16 48.88
C MET A 54 -12.89 -30.70 49.06
N SER A 55 -11.76 -30.41 49.71
CA SER A 55 -11.30 -29.02 49.91
C SER A 55 -10.75 -28.36 48.65
N GLN A 56 -10.25 -29.15 47.69
CA GLN A 56 -9.88 -28.66 46.36
C GLN A 56 -11.10 -28.32 45.51
N GLU A 57 -12.15 -29.15 45.55
CA GLU A 57 -13.41 -28.89 44.84
C GLU A 57 -14.13 -27.63 45.35
N GLU A 58 -14.14 -27.39 46.67
CA GLU A 58 -14.73 -26.17 47.26
C GLU A 58 -13.96 -24.89 46.86
N MET A 59 -12.64 -24.96 46.76
CA MET A 59 -11.82 -23.85 46.27
C MET A 59 -12.11 -23.56 44.79
N GLU A 60 -12.19 -24.60 43.96
CA GLU A 60 -12.52 -24.47 42.54
C GLU A 60 -13.91 -23.86 42.35
N LEU A 61 -14.90 -24.23 43.18
CA LEU A 61 -16.24 -23.64 43.17
C LEU A 61 -16.23 -22.14 43.46
N ILE A 62 -15.43 -21.69 44.43
CA ILE A 62 -15.30 -20.27 44.78
C ILE A 62 -14.64 -19.48 43.64
N THR A 63 -13.60 -20.04 43.02
CA THR A 63 -12.93 -19.47 41.85
C THR A 63 -13.91 -19.37 40.66
N MET A 64 -14.72 -20.40 40.42
CA MET A 64 -15.75 -20.40 39.37
C MET A 64 -16.88 -19.38 39.62
N ASP A 65 -17.42 -19.29 40.84
CA ASP A 65 -18.45 -18.28 41.20
C ASP A 65 -17.91 -16.86 41.00
N ALA A 66 -16.68 -16.61 41.45
CA ALA A 66 -16.02 -15.32 41.26
C ALA A 66 -15.90 -14.97 39.77
N ASN A 67 -15.49 -15.93 38.94
CA ASN A 67 -15.36 -15.73 37.50
C ASN A 67 -16.72 -15.44 36.84
N GLU A 68 -17.76 -16.24 37.13
CA GLU A 68 -19.11 -16.04 36.55
C GLU A 68 -19.70 -14.66 36.92
N ARG A 69 -19.48 -14.22 38.17
CA ARG A 69 -19.92 -12.88 38.62
C ARG A 69 -19.12 -11.76 37.94
N MET A 70 -17.83 -11.96 37.67
CA MET A 70 -17.01 -11.00 36.92
C MET A 70 -17.43 -10.93 35.43
N ASP A 71 -17.70 -12.07 34.80
CA ASP A 71 -18.24 -12.15 33.44
C ASP A 71 -19.60 -11.46 33.32
N LYS A 72 -20.50 -11.66 34.30
CA LYS A 72 -21.78 -10.95 34.36
C LYS A 72 -21.59 -9.43 34.48
N THR A 73 -20.57 -9.00 35.20
CA THR A 73 -20.20 -7.58 35.29
C THR A 73 -19.74 -7.03 33.93
N LEU A 74 -18.98 -7.80 33.15
CA LEU A 74 -18.61 -7.45 31.78
C LEU A 74 -19.82 -7.36 30.84
N SER A 75 -20.78 -8.28 30.95
CA SER A 75 -22.01 -8.26 30.16
C SER A 75 -22.84 -7.00 30.46
N ASN A 76 -23.02 -6.66 31.74
CA ASN A 76 -23.72 -5.44 32.16
C ASN A 76 -23.00 -4.16 31.70
N LEU A 77 -21.66 -4.17 31.73
CA LEU A 77 -20.84 -3.08 31.20
C LEU A 77 -21.08 -2.91 29.70
N ALA A 78 -21.07 -4.01 28.93
CA ALA A 78 -21.32 -3.97 27.49
C ALA A 78 -22.70 -3.37 27.18
N GLU A 79 -23.76 -3.82 27.87
CA GLU A 79 -25.12 -3.30 27.71
C GLU A 79 -25.19 -1.81 28.06
N SER A 80 -24.59 -1.41 29.19
CA SER A 80 -24.56 -0.01 29.63
C SER A 80 -23.83 0.90 28.62
N LEU A 81 -22.71 0.43 28.04
CA LEU A 81 -21.98 1.18 27.00
C LEU A 81 -22.76 1.29 25.68
N THR A 82 -23.72 0.40 25.38
CA THR A 82 -24.59 0.54 24.19
C THR A 82 -25.57 1.70 24.33
N THR A 83 -26.00 2.02 25.55
CA THR A 83 -26.92 3.14 25.81
C THR A 83 -26.29 4.50 25.52
N ILE A 84 -24.96 4.59 25.56
CA ILE A 84 -24.20 5.78 25.18
C ILE A 84 -24.19 5.92 23.65
N ARG A 85 -25.10 6.77 23.16
CA ARG A 85 -25.26 7.10 21.74
C ARG A 85 -24.13 8.02 21.27
N THR A 86 -23.28 7.52 20.38
CA THR A 86 -22.07 8.21 19.86
C THR A 86 -22.35 9.17 18.69
N GLY A 87 -23.62 9.35 18.32
CA GLY A 87 -24.02 10.22 17.19
C GLY A 87 -23.73 9.62 15.81
N ARG A 88 -23.49 8.30 15.72
CA ARG A 88 -23.23 7.57 14.48
C ARG A 88 -24.46 6.81 14.00
N ALA A 89 -24.73 6.85 12.70
CA ALA A 89 -25.72 5.99 12.07
C ALA A 89 -25.31 4.52 12.19
N ASN A 90 -26.18 3.72 12.80
CA ASN A 90 -26.03 2.27 12.88
C ASN A 90 -27.40 1.62 12.59
N ALA A 91 -27.41 0.54 11.82
CA ALA A 91 -28.61 -0.22 11.51
C ALA A 91 -29.34 -0.68 12.78
N ASN A 92 -28.59 -1.04 13.83
CA ASN A 92 -29.13 -1.52 15.09
C ASN A 92 -30.04 -0.51 15.81
N MET A 93 -30.03 0.76 15.41
CA MET A 93 -30.93 1.78 15.94
C MET A 93 -32.40 1.51 15.63
N LEU A 94 -32.68 0.67 14.63
CA LEU A 94 -34.02 0.31 14.18
C LEU A 94 -34.45 -1.10 14.58
N ASP A 95 -33.62 -1.85 15.32
CA ASP A 95 -33.89 -3.26 15.67
C ASP A 95 -35.16 -3.43 16.53
N ARG A 96 -35.55 -2.39 17.27
CA ARG A 96 -36.74 -2.38 18.13
C ARG A 96 -37.95 -1.69 17.49
N VAL A 97 -37.88 -1.34 16.21
CA VAL A 97 -38.95 -0.61 15.52
C VAL A 97 -39.74 -1.55 14.61
N GLU A 98 -41.04 -1.62 14.86
CA GLU A 98 -42.00 -2.41 14.08
C GLU A 98 -42.96 -1.48 13.36
N ALA A 99 -43.30 -1.82 12.12
CA ALA A 99 -44.26 -1.10 11.29
C ALA A 99 -45.40 -2.05 10.88
N ASP A 100 -46.59 -1.50 10.65
CA ASP A 100 -47.71 -2.25 10.13
C ASP A 100 -47.41 -2.65 8.67
N TYR A 101 -47.47 -3.95 8.39
CA TYR A 101 -47.42 -4.50 7.05
C TYR A 101 -48.64 -5.40 6.84
N TYR A 102 -49.62 -4.92 6.07
CA TYR A 102 -50.85 -5.65 5.78
C TYR A 102 -51.63 -6.12 7.04
N GLY A 103 -51.67 -5.29 8.09
CA GLY A 103 -52.43 -5.54 9.32
C GLY A 103 -51.68 -6.32 10.40
N ALA A 104 -50.37 -6.57 10.20
CA ALA A 104 -49.50 -7.23 11.17
C ALA A 104 -48.24 -6.39 11.45
N MET A 105 -47.91 -6.22 12.74
CA MET A 105 -46.69 -5.52 13.17
C MET A 105 -45.47 -6.35 12.81
N THR A 106 -44.61 -5.81 11.96
CA THR A 106 -43.43 -6.50 11.44
C THR A 106 -42.18 -5.63 11.66
N PRO A 107 -41.04 -6.21 12.08
CA PRO A 107 -39.80 -5.45 12.24
C PRO A 107 -39.32 -4.81 10.94
N ILE A 108 -38.86 -3.55 11.00
CA ILE A 108 -38.39 -2.81 9.81
C ILE A 108 -37.26 -3.55 9.08
N SER A 109 -36.40 -4.27 9.81
CA SER A 109 -35.30 -5.06 9.25
C SER A 109 -35.75 -6.18 8.30
N GLN A 110 -37.00 -6.63 8.41
CA GLN A 110 -37.59 -7.66 7.54
C GLN A 110 -38.36 -7.07 6.35
N MET A 111 -38.74 -5.79 6.44
CA MET A 111 -39.54 -5.10 5.41
C MET A 111 -38.69 -4.21 4.49
N ALA A 112 -37.45 -3.91 4.88
CA ALA A 112 -36.58 -2.98 4.17
C ALA A 112 -35.09 -3.34 4.27
N THR A 113 -34.33 -2.94 3.25
CA THR A 113 -32.87 -2.94 3.31
C THR A 113 -32.40 -1.67 4.02
N ILE A 114 -31.70 -1.84 5.15
CA ILE A 114 -31.10 -0.74 5.91
C ILE A 114 -29.63 -0.60 5.50
N SER A 115 -29.23 0.60 5.09
CA SER A 115 -27.87 0.92 4.67
C SER A 115 -27.39 2.22 5.33
N VAL A 116 -26.08 2.34 5.51
CA VAL A 116 -25.45 3.52 6.11
C VAL A 116 -24.55 4.18 5.05
N PRO A 117 -25.11 5.02 4.16
CA PRO A 117 -24.34 5.67 3.09
C PRO A 117 -23.30 6.68 3.62
N SER A 118 -23.52 7.25 4.81
CA SER A 118 -22.57 8.11 5.50
C SER A 118 -22.68 7.94 7.01
N SER A 119 -21.67 8.37 7.78
CA SER A 119 -21.64 8.22 9.24
C SER A 119 -22.78 8.93 9.99
N GLN A 120 -23.49 9.86 9.33
CA GLN A 120 -24.59 10.66 9.85
C GLN A 120 -25.93 10.36 9.18
N GLN A 121 -25.97 9.47 8.20
CA GLN A 121 -27.18 9.20 7.44
C GLN A 121 -27.47 7.71 7.41
N LEU A 122 -28.69 7.36 7.79
CA LEU A 122 -29.23 6.01 7.67
C LEU A 122 -30.28 6.03 6.55
N GLN A 123 -30.14 5.11 5.60
CA GLN A 123 -31.05 4.97 4.46
C GLN A 123 -31.78 3.64 4.55
N ILE A 124 -33.10 3.70 4.52
CA ILE A 124 -34.01 2.56 4.56
C ILE A 124 -34.66 2.47 3.18
N ALA A 125 -34.47 1.35 2.50
CA ALA A 125 -35.07 1.06 1.20
C ALA A 125 -36.09 -0.08 1.35
N PRO A 126 -37.39 0.22 1.47
CA PRO A 126 -38.43 -0.81 1.59
C PRO A 126 -38.50 -1.72 0.37
N PHE A 127 -38.83 -2.99 0.57
CA PHE A 127 -39.03 -3.93 -0.53
C PHE A 127 -40.32 -3.63 -1.31
N ASP A 128 -41.34 -3.12 -0.61
CA ASP A 128 -42.57 -2.58 -1.20
C ASP A 128 -42.67 -1.07 -0.94
N LYS A 129 -42.77 -0.29 -2.02
CA LYS A 129 -42.84 1.19 -1.96
C LYS A 129 -44.10 1.70 -1.27
N SER A 130 -45.18 0.91 -1.24
CA SER A 130 -46.43 1.28 -0.57
C SER A 130 -46.23 1.44 0.94
N SER A 131 -45.27 0.69 1.52
CA SER A 131 -44.98 0.68 2.96
C SER A 131 -44.12 1.84 3.46
N CYS A 132 -43.63 2.73 2.57
CA CYS A 132 -42.79 3.87 2.97
C CYS A 132 -43.44 4.76 4.04
N THR A 133 -44.74 5.03 3.90
CA THR A 133 -45.48 5.90 4.82
C THR A 133 -45.66 5.27 6.21
N ASP A 134 -45.84 3.96 6.29
CA ASP A 134 -46.05 3.25 7.54
C ASP A 134 -44.73 3.06 8.31
N ILE A 135 -43.64 2.81 7.57
CA ILE A 135 -42.28 2.80 8.12
C ILE A 135 -41.88 4.19 8.66
N GLU A 136 -42.21 5.26 7.93
CA GLU A 136 -41.96 6.65 8.38
C GLU A 136 -42.66 6.94 9.70
N LYS A 137 -43.96 6.60 9.81
CA LYS A 137 -44.74 6.76 11.04
C LYS A 137 -44.17 5.93 12.19
N ALA A 138 -43.80 4.67 11.94
CA ALA A 138 -43.23 3.79 12.95
C ALA A 138 -41.94 4.35 13.57
N ILE A 139 -41.06 4.94 12.74
CA ILE A 139 -39.81 5.56 13.21
C ILE A 139 -40.10 6.78 14.11
N ILE A 140 -41.11 7.58 13.77
CA ILE A 140 -41.53 8.73 14.57
C ILE A 140 -42.12 8.26 15.91
N TYR A 141 -43.01 7.26 15.88
CA TYR A 141 -43.64 6.69 17.09
C TYR A 141 -42.64 5.99 18.01
N ALA A 142 -41.58 5.39 17.46
CA ALA A 142 -40.51 4.78 18.25
C ALA A 142 -39.71 5.80 19.10
N GLY A 143 -39.91 7.10 18.91
CA GLY A 143 -39.31 8.13 19.75
C GLY A 143 -37.79 8.19 19.64
N LEU A 144 -37.22 7.81 18.49
CA LEU A 144 -35.78 7.80 18.27
C LEU A 144 -35.16 9.21 18.27
N GLY A 145 -35.99 10.25 18.17
CA GLY A 145 -35.57 11.65 18.25
C GLY A 145 -35.00 12.21 16.93
N PHE A 146 -35.23 11.53 15.81
CA PHE A 146 -34.84 11.97 14.48
C PHE A 146 -36.09 12.10 13.59
N THR A 147 -36.09 13.09 12.70
CA THR A 147 -37.15 13.25 11.71
C THR A 147 -36.75 12.56 10.41
N PRO A 148 -37.43 11.46 10.00
CA PRO A 148 -37.17 10.82 8.72
C PRO A 148 -37.57 11.74 7.55
N THR A 149 -36.83 11.65 6.44
CA THR A 149 -37.14 12.30 5.16
C THR A 149 -37.53 11.21 4.16
N ASN A 150 -38.73 11.28 3.60
CA ASN A 150 -39.27 10.27 2.70
C ASN A 150 -39.32 10.78 1.25
N ASP A 151 -38.64 10.10 0.33
CA ASP A 151 -38.60 10.43 -1.11
C ASP A 151 -39.48 9.49 -1.96
N GLY A 152 -40.38 8.72 -1.33
CA GLY A 152 -41.31 7.78 -1.96
C GLY A 152 -40.70 6.43 -2.38
N ASN A 153 -39.37 6.36 -2.56
CA ASN A 153 -38.64 5.11 -2.80
C ASN A 153 -37.70 4.73 -1.64
N VAL A 154 -37.21 5.71 -0.88
CA VAL A 154 -36.25 5.52 0.20
C VAL A 154 -36.57 6.50 1.33
N ILE A 155 -36.31 6.08 2.56
CA ILE A 155 -36.45 6.90 3.77
C ILE A 155 -35.05 7.19 4.30
N ARG A 156 -34.74 8.45 4.58
CA ARG A 156 -33.44 8.91 5.09
C ARG A 156 -33.59 9.49 6.49
N ILE A 157 -32.78 9.02 7.43
CA ILE A 157 -32.68 9.57 8.79
C ILE A 157 -31.32 10.27 8.90
N ASN A 158 -31.34 11.57 9.16
CA ASN A 158 -30.13 12.36 9.42
C ASN A 158 -29.91 12.48 10.93
N ILE A 159 -28.76 12.02 11.40
CA ILE A 159 -28.38 12.07 12.81
C ILE A 159 -27.54 13.34 13.04
N PRO A 160 -28.00 14.28 13.89
CA PRO A 160 -27.27 15.48 14.21
C PRO A 160 -25.95 15.19 14.92
N THR A 161 -24.96 16.05 14.66
CA THR A 161 -23.64 15.96 15.29
C THR A 161 -23.69 16.33 16.77
N LEU A 162 -22.97 15.57 17.60
CA LEU A 162 -22.79 15.92 19.01
C LEU A 162 -21.95 17.21 19.15
N THR A 163 -22.35 18.11 20.06
CA THR A 163 -21.55 19.28 20.45
C THR A 163 -20.35 18.88 21.31
N GLU A 164 -19.34 19.75 21.45
CA GLU A 164 -18.15 19.46 22.25
C GLU A 164 -18.49 19.31 23.74
N GLU A 165 -19.41 20.13 24.25
CA GLU A 165 -19.94 20.07 25.61
C GLU A 165 -20.64 18.73 25.86
N ARG A 166 -21.49 18.28 24.92
CA ARG A 166 -22.21 17.01 25.05
C ARG A 166 -21.26 15.82 25.00
N ARG A 167 -20.21 15.86 24.15
CA ARG A 167 -19.17 14.82 24.15
C ARG A 167 -18.41 14.74 25.46
N LYS A 168 -18.06 15.88 26.07
CA LYS A 168 -17.39 15.91 27.39
C LYS A 168 -18.26 15.29 28.47
N GLU A 169 -19.57 15.51 28.41
CA GLU A 169 -20.53 14.87 29.31
C GLU A 169 -20.61 13.35 29.09
N LEU A 170 -20.70 12.88 27.84
CA LEU A 170 -20.71 11.46 27.52
C LEU A 170 -19.40 10.75 27.90
N LEU A 171 -18.25 11.42 27.76
CA LEU A 171 -16.96 10.90 28.23
C LEU A 171 -16.93 10.75 29.76
N LYS A 172 -17.49 11.71 30.51
CA LYS A 172 -17.64 11.57 31.96
C LYS A 172 -18.54 10.40 32.33
N GLN A 173 -19.64 10.21 31.60
CA GLN A 173 -20.55 9.08 31.81
C GLN A 173 -19.87 7.73 31.50
N CYS A 174 -19.12 7.61 30.39
CA CYS A 174 -18.31 6.44 30.08
C CYS A 174 -17.34 6.08 31.21
N LYS A 175 -16.63 7.08 31.76
CA LYS A 175 -15.69 6.88 32.87
C LYS A 175 -16.40 6.45 34.16
N SER A 176 -17.56 7.02 34.46
CA SER A 176 -18.36 6.64 35.64
C SER A 176 -18.75 5.16 35.59
N ILE A 177 -19.35 4.73 34.46
CA ILE A 177 -19.77 3.34 34.24
C ILE A 177 -18.57 2.39 34.34
N GLY A 178 -17.43 2.80 33.80
CA GLY A 178 -16.19 2.05 33.87
C GLY A 178 -15.65 1.86 35.29
N GLU A 179 -15.65 2.93 36.09
CA GLU A 179 -15.22 2.86 37.49
C GLU A 179 -16.20 2.04 38.34
N GLU A 180 -17.51 2.12 38.08
CA GLU A 180 -18.52 1.27 38.73
C GLU A 180 -18.27 -0.23 38.45
N ALA A 181 -17.95 -0.59 37.21
CA ALA A 181 -17.61 -1.96 36.84
C ALA A 181 -16.32 -2.44 37.53
N LYS A 182 -15.28 -1.58 37.61
CA LYS A 182 -14.04 -1.91 38.35
C LYS A 182 -14.30 -2.09 39.84
N VAL A 183 -15.14 -1.26 40.44
CA VAL A 183 -15.53 -1.39 41.85
C VAL A 183 -16.26 -2.71 42.08
N ALA A 184 -17.18 -3.09 41.19
CA ALA A 184 -17.86 -4.39 41.27
C ALA A 184 -16.87 -5.57 41.19
N VAL A 185 -15.92 -5.56 40.24
CA VAL A 185 -14.87 -6.58 40.13
C VAL A 185 -14.00 -6.65 41.39
N ARG A 186 -13.62 -5.48 41.95
CA ARG A 186 -12.84 -5.42 43.21
C ARG A 186 -13.61 -5.98 44.41
N ASN A 187 -14.92 -5.78 44.47
CA ASN A 187 -15.78 -6.34 45.51
C ASN A 187 -15.88 -7.87 45.37
N ILE A 188 -16.06 -8.39 44.16
CA ILE A 188 -16.08 -9.85 43.92
C ILE A 188 -14.75 -10.48 44.33
N ARG A 189 -13.62 -9.84 43.99
CA ARG A 189 -12.28 -10.28 44.44
C ARG A 189 -12.19 -10.35 45.97
N ARG A 190 -12.71 -9.33 46.66
CA ARG A 190 -12.71 -9.30 48.13
C ARG A 190 -13.53 -10.46 48.69
N ASP A 191 -14.73 -10.70 48.17
CA ASP A 191 -15.60 -11.80 48.61
C ASP A 191 -14.93 -13.17 48.41
N GLY A 192 -14.28 -13.37 47.26
CA GLY A 192 -13.55 -14.60 46.94
C GLY A 192 -12.34 -14.82 47.87
N VAL A 193 -11.51 -13.79 48.05
CA VAL A 193 -10.34 -13.85 48.97
C VAL A 193 -10.78 -14.04 50.43
N ASP A 194 -11.85 -13.37 50.87
CA ASP A 194 -12.37 -13.53 52.22
C ASP A 194 -12.94 -14.95 52.45
N SER A 195 -13.50 -15.58 51.41
CA SER A 195 -13.96 -16.98 51.45
C SER A 195 -12.79 -17.96 51.56
N ILE A 196 -11.72 -17.76 50.78
CA ILE A 196 -10.49 -18.58 50.88
C ILE A 196 -9.85 -18.45 52.26
N LYS A 197 -9.78 -17.23 52.83
CA LYS A 197 -9.24 -17.00 54.18
C LYS A 197 -10.09 -17.62 55.29
N LYS A 198 -11.41 -17.77 55.10
CA LYS A 198 -12.27 -18.48 56.05
C LYS A 198 -11.96 -19.97 56.06
N MET A 199 -11.77 -20.58 54.89
CA MET A 199 -11.38 -21.98 54.76
C MET A 199 -9.97 -22.25 55.32
N GLU A 200 -9.02 -21.32 55.14
CA GLU A 200 -7.70 -21.39 55.78
C GLU A 200 -7.81 -21.42 57.32
N LYS A 201 -8.66 -20.56 57.90
CA LYS A 201 -8.88 -20.52 59.36
C LYS A 201 -9.62 -21.74 59.90
N ALA A 202 -10.50 -22.33 59.09
CA ALA A 202 -11.21 -23.57 59.43
C ALA A 202 -10.31 -24.81 59.37
N SER A 203 -9.05 -24.67 58.91
CA SER A 203 -8.10 -25.77 58.64
C SER A 203 -8.53 -26.74 57.54
N ASP A 204 -9.46 -26.31 56.68
CA ASP A 204 -9.92 -27.10 55.52
C ASP A 204 -8.93 -27.00 54.35
N LEU A 205 -8.06 -25.97 54.34
CA LEU A 205 -7.02 -25.76 53.33
C LEU A 205 -5.62 -25.66 53.92
N GLY A 206 -4.64 -26.27 53.23
CA GLY A 206 -3.23 -26.04 53.51
C GLY A 206 -2.80 -24.62 53.15
N LYS A 207 -1.82 -24.05 53.87
CA LYS A 207 -1.32 -22.69 53.62
C LYS A 207 -0.89 -22.46 52.17
N ASP A 208 -0.23 -23.44 51.57
CA ASP A 208 0.24 -23.36 50.19
C ASP A 208 -0.95 -23.30 49.20
N GLN A 209 -1.98 -24.11 49.42
CA GLN A 209 -3.20 -24.12 48.59
C GLN A 209 -4.00 -22.81 48.75
N ALA A 210 -4.07 -22.26 49.96
CA ALA A 210 -4.74 -20.98 50.21
C ALA A 210 -4.04 -19.79 49.54
N LEU A 211 -2.72 -19.87 49.34
CA LEU A 211 -1.94 -18.90 48.57
C LEU A 211 -2.23 -19.05 47.07
N ASP A 212 -2.20 -20.28 46.54
CA ASP A 212 -2.48 -20.56 45.13
C ASP A 212 -3.87 -20.05 44.70
N GLY A 213 -4.91 -20.31 45.49
CA GLY A 213 -6.26 -19.83 45.19
C GLY A 213 -6.41 -18.30 45.29
N GLN A 214 -5.66 -17.64 46.18
CA GLN A 214 -5.61 -16.17 46.23
C GLN A 214 -4.94 -15.58 44.99
N ASP A 215 -3.86 -16.20 44.52
CA ASP A 215 -3.15 -15.79 43.31
C ASP A 215 -4.00 -16.00 42.05
N GLU A 216 -4.77 -17.09 41.99
CA GLU A 216 -5.70 -17.35 40.89
C GLU A 216 -6.83 -16.30 40.82
N ILE A 217 -7.47 -15.99 41.95
CA ILE A 217 -8.47 -14.92 42.03
C ILE A 217 -7.87 -13.56 41.63
N GLN A 218 -6.63 -13.29 42.05
CA GLN A 218 -5.93 -12.06 41.69
C GLN A 218 -5.68 -11.98 40.18
N LYS A 219 -5.20 -13.07 39.56
CA LYS A 219 -4.97 -13.15 38.12
C LYS A 219 -6.25 -12.92 37.32
N MET A 220 -7.35 -13.59 37.68
CA MET A 220 -8.65 -13.38 37.03
C MET A 220 -9.12 -11.94 37.19
N THR A 221 -8.94 -11.33 38.37
CA THR A 221 -9.28 -9.92 38.60
C THR A 221 -8.50 -8.99 37.66
N ASP A 222 -7.19 -9.21 37.53
CA ASP A 222 -6.33 -8.38 36.68
C ASP A 222 -6.70 -8.51 35.20
N GLU A 223 -7.04 -9.72 34.75
CA GLU A 223 -7.56 -9.98 33.40
C GLU A 223 -8.89 -9.24 33.16
N HIS A 224 -9.84 -9.31 34.09
CA HIS A 224 -11.14 -8.63 33.96
C HIS A 224 -11.02 -7.10 34.04
N ILE A 225 -10.16 -6.57 34.91
CA ILE A 225 -9.88 -5.12 34.96
C ILE A 225 -9.34 -4.64 33.60
N LYS A 226 -8.43 -5.42 33.00
CA LYS A 226 -7.90 -5.10 31.67
C LYS A 226 -8.98 -5.13 30.59
N MET A 227 -9.89 -6.11 30.63
CA MET A 227 -11.03 -6.16 29.70
C MET A 227 -11.98 -4.97 29.88
N VAL A 228 -12.22 -4.54 31.12
CA VAL A 228 -12.99 -3.32 31.42
C VAL A 228 -12.29 -2.08 30.85
N ASP A 229 -10.98 -1.92 31.07
CA ASP A 229 -10.19 -0.81 30.53
C ASP A 229 -10.18 -0.79 28.98
N ASP A 230 -10.05 -1.95 28.34
CA ASP A 230 -10.10 -2.09 26.89
C ASP A 230 -11.48 -1.71 26.33
N ALA A 231 -12.57 -2.13 26.99
CA ALA A 231 -13.94 -1.80 26.60
C ALA A 231 -14.23 -0.30 26.74
N ILE A 232 -13.80 0.33 27.84
CA ILE A 232 -13.93 1.78 28.06
C ILE A 232 -13.10 2.53 27.03
N SER A 233 -11.82 2.18 26.84
CA SER A 233 -10.92 2.83 25.89
C SER A 233 -11.47 2.79 24.47
N LYS A 234 -12.05 1.65 24.06
CA LYS A 234 -12.73 1.51 22.78
C LYS A 234 -13.92 2.48 22.68
N LYS A 235 -14.77 2.56 23.71
CA LYS A 235 -15.94 3.45 23.70
C LYS A 235 -15.57 4.93 23.79
N GLU A 236 -14.55 5.31 24.58
CA GLU A 236 -14.03 6.67 24.66
C GLU A 236 -13.47 7.14 23.32
N LYS A 237 -12.75 6.26 22.61
CA LYS A 237 -12.32 6.51 21.23
C LYS A 237 -13.53 6.70 20.33
N GLU A 238 -14.56 5.87 20.41
CA GLU A 238 -15.79 6.07 19.62
C GLU A 238 -16.48 7.42 19.90
N VAL A 239 -16.60 7.83 21.17
CA VAL A 239 -17.19 9.12 21.55
C VAL A 239 -16.33 10.30 21.08
N THR A 240 -15.00 10.18 21.13
CA THR A 240 -14.05 11.26 20.79
C THR A 240 -13.85 11.41 19.28
N THR A 241 -13.86 10.29 18.53
CA THR A 241 -13.52 10.25 17.11
C THR A 241 -14.48 11.04 16.23
N PHE A 242 -15.67 11.38 16.72
CA PHE A 242 -16.70 12.04 15.90
C PHE A 242 -16.78 13.56 16.06
N SER A 243 -15.78 14.25 16.61
CA SER A 243 -15.68 15.69 16.34
C SER A 243 -15.47 15.92 14.83
N SER A 244 -16.58 16.12 14.13
CA SER A 244 -16.69 16.72 12.79
C SER A 244 -16.25 18.20 12.79
N SER A 245 -15.38 18.61 13.72
CA SER A 245 -14.57 19.82 13.59
C SER A 245 -13.18 19.74 14.22
N ARG A 246 -12.75 18.60 14.82
CA ARG A 246 -11.41 18.46 15.43
C ARG A 246 -10.70 17.12 15.18
N SER A 247 -11.37 15.97 15.16
CA SER A 247 -10.71 14.67 14.86
C SER A 247 -10.79 14.28 13.38
N ASN A 248 -11.81 14.77 12.66
CA ASN A 248 -11.75 15.00 11.20
C ASN A 248 -11.07 16.34 10.85
N LYS A 249 -10.37 16.97 11.79
CA LYS A 249 -9.29 17.92 11.44
C LYS A 249 -7.89 17.35 11.67
N GLU A 250 -7.78 16.16 12.27
CA GLU A 250 -6.51 15.49 12.51
C GLU A 250 -6.32 14.26 11.61
N ALA A 251 -7.39 13.59 11.17
CA ALA A 251 -7.31 12.58 10.10
C ALA A 251 -7.78 13.08 8.71
N GLU A 252 -8.45 14.23 8.67
CA GLU A 252 -8.70 15.05 7.48
C GLU A 252 -7.88 16.31 7.77
N SER A 253 -6.77 16.57 7.07
CA SER A 253 -5.82 17.63 7.43
C SER A 253 -4.88 17.32 8.62
N MET A 254 -4.17 16.18 8.65
CA MET A 254 -2.84 16.22 9.27
C MET A 254 -2.05 17.26 8.47
N GLY A 255 -2.04 18.51 8.93
CA GLY A 255 -1.27 19.59 8.31
C GLY A 255 0.20 19.18 8.20
N ALA A 256 1.04 20.06 7.66
CA ALA A 256 2.46 19.73 7.53
C ALA A 256 2.98 19.23 8.91
N PRO A 257 3.49 17.99 8.99
CA PRO A 257 3.94 17.41 10.24
C PRO A 257 4.98 18.31 10.89
N SER A 258 4.99 18.37 12.22
CA SER A 258 6.04 19.08 12.94
C SER A 258 7.39 18.49 12.59
N PHE A 259 8.35 19.36 12.28
CA PHE A 259 9.69 18.93 11.89
C PHE A 259 10.35 18.09 12.99
N GLU A 260 10.64 16.83 12.68
CA GLU A 260 11.30 15.87 13.58
C GLU A 260 12.49 15.24 12.83
N PRO A 261 13.73 15.74 13.02
CA PRO A 261 14.87 15.35 12.21
C PRO A 261 15.23 13.86 12.35
N LEU A 262 15.09 13.28 13.55
CA LEU A 262 15.36 11.86 13.77
C LEU A 262 14.41 10.97 12.95
N ARG A 263 13.12 11.36 12.91
CA ARG A 263 12.09 10.64 12.16
C ARG A 263 12.31 10.77 10.65
N ASP A 264 12.77 11.94 10.19
CA ASP A 264 13.18 12.14 8.80
C ASP A 264 14.41 11.30 8.42
N ILE A 265 15.40 11.16 9.30
CA ILE A 265 16.57 10.31 9.08
C ILE A 265 16.17 8.84 8.94
N ILE A 266 15.35 8.34 9.88
CA ILE A 266 14.85 6.96 9.86
C ILE A 266 14.02 6.72 8.59
N SER A 267 13.10 7.64 8.28
CA SER A 267 12.29 7.58 7.06
C SER A 267 13.17 7.56 5.81
N GLY A 268 14.18 8.44 5.75
CA GLY A 268 15.10 8.53 4.63
C GLY A 268 15.91 7.26 4.42
N ALA A 269 16.35 6.61 5.51
CA ALA A 269 17.06 5.33 5.48
C ALA A 269 16.18 4.16 4.99
N ILE A 270 14.95 4.07 5.49
CA ILE A 270 13.98 3.05 5.04
C ILE A 270 13.67 3.26 3.55
N MET A 271 13.44 4.50 3.14
CA MET A 271 13.21 4.84 1.74
C MET A 271 14.39 4.48 0.85
N ALA A 272 15.62 4.74 1.33
CA ALA A 272 16.82 4.39 0.60
C ALA A 272 16.89 2.88 0.34
N ALA A 273 16.68 2.06 1.38
CA ALA A 273 16.71 0.60 1.28
C ALA A 273 15.58 0.05 0.39
N THR A 274 14.36 0.54 0.55
CA THR A 274 13.17 0.01 -0.16
C THR A 274 13.12 0.37 -1.64
N SER A 275 13.82 1.42 -2.07
CA SER A 275 13.77 1.92 -3.46
C SER A 275 14.86 1.35 -4.36
N VAL A 276 15.93 0.79 -3.79
CA VAL A 276 17.09 0.27 -4.53
C VAL A 276 16.69 -0.74 -5.63
N PRO A 277 15.84 -1.75 -5.37
CA PRO A 277 15.38 -2.66 -6.42
C PRO A 277 14.64 -1.94 -7.55
N GLN A 278 13.83 -0.92 -7.21
CA GLN A 278 13.08 -0.15 -8.22
C GLN A 278 14.01 0.69 -9.10
N LEU A 279 15.10 1.23 -8.55
CA LEU A 279 16.08 2.02 -9.31
C LEU A 279 16.74 1.19 -10.40
N ILE A 280 17.18 -0.01 -10.05
CA ILE A 280 17.77 -0.96 -11.00
C ILE A 280 16.76 -1.34 -12.09
N ALA A 281 15.55 -1.73 -11.67
CA ALA A 281 14.53 -2.21 -12.57
C ALA A 281 14.08 -1.13 -13.58
N TYR A 282 14.01 0.14 -13.16
CA TYR A 282 13.67 1.24 -14.06
C TYR A 282 14.81 1.66 -14.98
N ALA A 283 16.07 1.52 -14.58
CA ALA A 283 17.21 1.70 -15.49
C ALA A 283 17.18 0.67 -16.63
N GLU A 284 16.93 -0.60 -16.31
CA GLU A 284 16.76 -1.62 -17.35
C GLU A 284 15.57 -1.32 -18.28
N THR A 285 14.51 -0.72 -17.74
CA THR A 285 13.36 -0.30 -18.54
C THR A 285 13.71 0.83 -19.52
N VAL A 286 14.63 1.74 -19.18
CA VAL A 286 15.18 2.76 -20.10
C VAL A 286 16.02 2.13 -21.20
N GLY A 287 16.65 0.98 -20.92
CA GLY A 287 17.67 0.35 -21.75
C GLY A 287 19.09 0.53 -21.23
N TYR A 288 19.26 0.92 -19.97
CA TYR A 288 20.55 0.98 -19.30
C TYR A 288 20.90 -0.34 -18.63
N ALA A 289 22.18 -0.54 -18.34
CA ALA A 289 22.63 -1.45 -17.31
C ALA A 289 22.00 -1.07 -15.96
N GLY A 290 21.57 -2.08 -15.21
CA GLY A 290 20.82 -1.88 -13.96
C GLY A 290 21.56 -1.02 -12.93
N TYR A 291 22.89 -1.10 -12.89
CA TYR A 291 23.72 -0.30 -11.98
C TYR A 291 23.58 1.21 -12.18
N ARG A 292 23.35 1.67 -13.42
CA ARG A 292 23.20 3.10 -13.73
C ARG A 292 21.97 3.71 -13.04
N GLY A 293 20.96 2.89 -12.80
CA GLY A 293 19.80 3.29 -12.00
C GLY A 293 20.19 3.69 -10.57
N LEU A 294 21.18 3.03 -9.98
CA LEU A 294 21.67 3.34 -8.66
C LEU A 294 22.66 4.49 -8.69
N SER A 295 23.63 4.45 -9.61
CA SER A 295 24.73 5.42 -9.65
C SER A 295 24.26 6.85 -9.95
N THR A 296 23.13 6.99 -10.63
CA THR A 296 22.63 8.29 -11.11
C THR A 296 21.43 8.81 -10.32
N ALA A 297 20.85 8.04 -9.39
CA ALA A 297 19.58 8.39 -8.74
C ALA A 297 19.66 9.46 -7.66
N GLY A 298 20.79 9.52 -6.95
CA GLY A 298 20.99 10.44 -5.83
C GLY A 298 20.92 11.92 -6.23
N PRO A 299 21.72 12.39 -7.19
CA PRO A 299 21.77 13.81 -7.56
C PRO A 299 20.43 14.41 -8.01
N PRO A 300 19.64 13.74 -8.87
CA PRO A 300 18.30 14.21 -9.23
C PRO A 300 17.35 14.27 -8.04
N LEU A 301 17.39 13.27 -7.14
CA LEU A 301 16.53 13.25 -5.96
C LEU A 301 16.92 14.37 -4.98
N LEU A 302 18.22 14.65 -4.83
CA LEU A 302 18.71 15.75 -4.02
C LEU A 302 18.19 17.11 -4.56
N ALA A 303 18.33 17.34 -5.86
CA ALA A 303 17.81 18.54 -6.52
C ALA A 303 16.29 18.67 -6.35
N TRP A 304 15.55 17.55 -6.44
CA TRP A 304 14.12 17.52 -6.15
C TRP A 304 13.81 17.90 -4.70
N GLY A 305 14.49 17.28 -3.73
CA GLY A 305 14.26 17.50 -2.29
C GLY A 305 14.48 18.95 -1.87
N VAL A 306 15.43 19.65 -2.51
CA VAL A 306 15.66 21.08 -2.29
C VAL A 306 14.51 21.94 -2.85
N ALA A 307 13.96 21.57 -4.00
CA ALA A 307 13.00 22.40 -4.74
C ALA A 307 11.52 22.14 -4.39
N THR A 308 11.15 20.88 -4.16
CA THR A 308 9.76 20.46 -3.90
C THR A 308 9.15 21.22 -2.72
N GLY A 309 7.83 21.39 -2.71
CA GLY A 309 7.08 21.97 -1.61
C GLY A 309 6.66 20.95 -0.56
N SER A 310 6.54 19.69 -0.95
CA SER A 310 5.92 18.64 -0.12
C SER A 310 6.91 17.96 0.83
N PRO A 311 6.53 17.67 2.08
CA PRO A 311 7.36 16.92 3.03
C PRO A 311 7.48 15.42 2.69
N TRP A 312 6.56 14.88 1.87
CA TRP A 312 6.51 13.45 1.55
C TRP A 312 6.94 13.13 0.13
N MET A 313 6.95 14.13 -0.75
CA MET A 313 7.10 13.86 -2.17
C MET A 313 8.53 13.54 -2.53
N ASN A 314 8.70 12.38 -3.12
CA ASN A 314 9.96 11.86 -3.61
C ASN A 314 9.91 11.66 -5.11
N ALA A 315 11.07 11.68 -5.75
CA ALA A 315 11.21 11.58 -7.18
C ALA A 315 12.23 10.54 -7.61
N GLY A 316 12.49 10.52 -8.90
CA GLY A 316 13.51 9.72 -9.58
C GLY A 316 12.94 9.12 -10.85
N VAL A 317 13.69 8.21 -11.45
CA VAL A 317 13.18 7.47 -12.60
C VAL A 317 12.00 6.63 -12.14
N THR A 318 10.91 6.72 -12.90
CA THR A 318 9.68 5.97 -12.69
C THR A 318 9.46 5.05 -13.87
N SER A 319 8.56 4.09 -13.72
CA SER A 319 8.15 3.22 -14.81
C SER A 319 7.63 4.02 -16.03
N LEU A 320 6.90 5.10 -15.78
CA LEU A 320 6.42 6.01 -16.82
C LEU A 320 7.57 6.72 -17.55
N THR A 321 8.46 7.39 -16.80
CA THR A 321 9.56 8.15 -17.42
C THR A 321 10.55 7.25 -18.14
N ALA A 322 10.79 6.05 -17.61
CA ALA A 322 11.65 5.05 -18.23
C ALA A 322 11.12 4.60 -19.59
N VAL A 323 9.84 4.20 -19.64
CA VAL A 323 9.20 3.76 -20.90
C VAL A 323 9.12 4.90 -21.89
N MET A 324 8.77 6.11 -21.46
CA MET A 324 8.70 7.28 -22.34
C MET A 324 10.05 7.62 -22.93
N ALA A 325 11.11 7.68 -22.12
CA ALA A 325 12.45 8.04 -22.60
C ALA A 325 12.96 7.01 -23.61
N LYS A 326 12.82 5.72 -23.29
CA LYS A 326 13.15 4.63 -24.20
C LYS A 326 12.39 4.71 -25.51
N THR A 327 11.12 5.07 -25.44
CA THR A 327 10.24 5.12 -26.60
C THR A 327 10.54 6.32 -27.49
N ASP A 328 10.61 7.51 -26.91
CA ASP A 328 10.84 8.76 -27.65
C ASP A 328 12.22 8.79 -28.33
N LEU A 329 13.21 8.10 -27.76
CA LEU A 329 14.56 8.02 -28.29
C LEU A 329 14.83 6.78 -29.16
N GLY A 330 13.84 5.88 -29.31
CA GLY A 330 14.03 4.64 -30.06
C GLY A 330 15.10 3.72 -29.46
N GLY A 331 15.19 3.68 -28.13
CA GLY A 331 16.35 3.14 -27.41
C GLY A 331 16.79 1.73 -27.78
N GLU A 332 15.86 0.83 -28.16
CA GLU A 332 16.25 -0.52 -28.60
C GLU A 332 17.02 -0.52 -29.91
N ALA A 333 16.57 0.28 -30.89
CA ALA A 333 17.26 0.41 -32.17
C ALA A 333 18.58 1.16 -32.00
N TYR A 334 18.56 2.22 -31.18
CA TYR A 334 19.75 3.04 -30.94
C TYR A 334 20.86 2.26 -30.24
N VAL A 335 20.55 1.53 -29.17
CA VAL A 335 21.54 0.70 -28.46
C VAL A 335 22.10 -0.39 -29.37
N ALA A 336 21.28 -0.97 -30.26
CA ALA A 336 21.73 -1.98 -31.20
C ALA A 336 22.72 -1.43 -32.25
N GLU A 337 22.59 -0.16 -32.63
CA GLU A 337 23.41 0.48 -33.67
C GLU A 337 24.67 1.17 -33.10
N TYR A 338 24.53 1.89 -31.98
CA TYR A 338 25.59 2.76 -31.42
C TYR A 338 26.14 2.28 -30.07
N GLY A 339 25.52 1.27 -29.45
CA GLY A 339 25.90 0.78 -28.13
C GLY A 339 25.30 1.57 -26.97
N GLU A 340 25.52 1.06 -25.75
CA GLU A 340 24.91 1.59 -24.53
C GLU A 340 25.51 2.94 -24.09
N GLU A 341 26.83 3.12 -24.17
CA GLU A 341 27.49 4.36 -23.71
C GLU A 341 27.03 5.60 -24.49
N GLU A 342 26.94 5.50 -25.82
CA GLU A 342 26.38 6.55 -26.68
C GLU A 342 24.91 6.82 -26.36
N TYR A 343 24.15 5.77 -26.06
CA TYR A 343 22.74 5.90 -25.69
C TYR A 343 22.57 6.61 -24.34
N VAL A 344 23.47 6.39 -23.38
CA VAL A 344 23.47 7.12 -22.10
C VAL A 344 23.66 8.63 -22.33
N GLN A 345 24.60 9.03 -23.21
CA GLN A 345 24.79 10.45 -23.55
C GLN A 345 23.53 11.05 -24.21
N LEU A 346 22.89 10.29 -25.10
CA LEU A 346 21.65 10.71 -25.74
C LEU A 346 20.50 10.90 -24.73
N VAL A 347 20.29 9.93 -23.84
CA VAL A 347 19.26 10.01 -22.78
C VAL A 347 19.57 11.15 -21.82
N ALA A 348 20.84 11.38 -21.47
CA ALA A 348 21.28 12.48 -20.63
C ALA A 348 20.97 13.85 -21.26
N ALA A 349 21.27 14.01 -22.55
CA ALA A 349 20.91 15.20 -23.31
C ALA A 349 19.38 15.40 -23.32
N TYR A 350 18.61 14.33 -23.55
CA TYR A 350 17.15 14.40 -23.50
C TYR A 350 16.62 14.83 -22.12
N SER A 351 17.20 14.31 -21.03
CA SER A 351 16.89 14.74 -19.65
C SER A 351 17.11 16.24 -19.44
N LEU A 352 18.18 16.82 -20.00
CA LEU A 352 18.39 18.28 -19.97
C LEU A 352 17.26 19.02 -20.68
N TYR A 353 16.88 18.60 -21.91
CA TYR A 353 15.77 19.22 -22.65
C TYR A 353 14.44 19.12 -21.90
N VAL A 354 14.13 17.96 -21.31
CA VAL A 354 12.94 17.77 -20.46
C VAL A 354 12.99 18.69 -19.24
N GLY A 355 14.16 18.86 -18.62
CA GLY A 355 14.38 19.74 -17.48
C GLY A 355 14.11 21.21 -17.82
N VAL A 356 14.71 21.70 -18.92
CA VAL A 356 14.48 23.05 -19.44
C VAL A 356 13.02 23.26 -19.81
N ALA A 357 12.41 22.31 -20.53
CA ALA A 357 11.00 22.36 -20.92
C ALA A 357 10.09 22.46 -19.69
N SER A 358 10.40 21.73 -18.62
CA SER A 358 9.66 21.80 -17.35
C SER A 358 9.71 23.20 -16.73
N ILE A 359 10.90 23.81 -16.66
CA ILE A 359 11.07 25.17 -16.11
C ILE A 359 10.30 26.18 -16.97
N VAL A 360 10.46 26.14 -18.30
CA VAL A 360 9.74 27.02 -19.23
C VAL A 360 8.23 26.88 -19.06
N MET A 361 7.72 25.65 -18.98
CA MET A 361 6.30 25.39 -18.77
C MET A 361 5.78 25.91 -17.42
N ALA A 362 6.60 25.84 -16.37
CA ALA A 362 6.24 26.44 -15.09
C ALA A 362 6.08 27.96 -15.20
N LEU A 363 7.01 28.62 -15.91
CA LEU A 363 7.03 30.07 -16.10
C LEU A 363 5.83 30.57 -16.92
N ILE A 364 5.41 29.85 -17.95
CA ILE A 364 4.23 30.20 -18.77
C ILE A 364 2.89 29.79 -18.13
N GLY A 365 2.90 29.22 -16.92
CA GLY A 365 1.69 28.88 -16.18
C GLY A 365 1.01 27.56 -16.61
N PHE A 366 1.72 26.67 -17.31
CA PHE A 366 1.21 25.36 -17.72
C PHE A 366 0.66 24.54 -16.54
N GLY A 367 1.24 24.70 -15.35
CA GLY A 367 0.78 23.99 -14.15
C GLY A 367 -0.72 24.16 -13.85
N LYS A 368 -1.30 25.33 -14.18
CA LYS A 368 -2.76 25.57 -14.05
C LYS A 368 -3.56 24.97 -15.19
N LEU A 369 -2.96 24.83 -16.38
CA LEU A 369 -3.59 24.21 -17.55
C LEU A 369 -3.64 22.68 -17.41
N ALA A 370 -2.57 22.07 -16.92
CA ALA A 370 -2.48 20.63 -16.68
C ALA A 370 -3.60 20.11 -15.74
N GLN A 371 -3.96 20.90 -14.73
CA GLN A 371 -5.08 20.57 -13.83
C GLN A 371 -6.44 20.50 -14.55
N LYS A 372 -6.59 21.15 -15.72
CA LYS A 372 -7.82 21.16 -16.53
C LYS A 372 -7.92 19.99 -17.52
N ALA A 373 -6.92 19.11 -17.60
CA ALA A 373 -6.98 17.95 -18.49
C ALA A 373 -8.20 17.07 -18.12
N PRO A 374 -9.01 16.62 -19.12
CA PRO A 374 -10.22 15.84 -18.87
C PRO A 374 -9.93 14.54 -18.13
N THR A 375 -10.85 14.12 -17.25
CA THR A 375 -10.72 12.89 -16.48
C THR A 375 -10.63 11.65 -17.37
N ALA A 376 -11.38 11.62 -18.48
CA ALA A 376 -11.32 10.53 -19.46
C ALA A 376 -9.90 10.35 -20.03
N VAL A 377 -9.28 11.44 -20.51
CA VAL A 377 -7.92 11.43 -21.09
C VAL A 377 -6.91 10.99 -20.03
N LYS A 378 -6.93 11.59 -18.82
CA LYS A 378 -6.01 11.22 -17.74
C LYS A 378 -6.13 9.74 -17.34
N THR A 379 -7.36 9.22 -17.30
CA THR A 379 -7.64 7.83 -16.89
C THR A 379 -7.17 6.83 -17.94
N GLY A 380 -7.50 7.08 -19.21
CA GLY A 380 -7.05 6.26 -20.34
C GLY A 380 -5.54 6.27 -20.48
N PHE A 381 -4.94 7.46 -20.45
CA PHE A 381 -3.49 7.66 -20.51
C PHE A 381 -2.77 6.85 -19.43
N LYS A 382 -3.19 6.99 -18.16
CA LYS A 382 -2.58 6.26 -17.04
C LYS A 382 -2.59 4.75 -17.28
N TRP A 383 -3.72 4.19 -17.70
CA TRP A 383 -3.82 2.75 -17.92
C TRP A 383 -2.97 2.28 -19.11
N GLY A 384 -2.92 3.05 -20.20
CA GLY A 384 -2.04 2.76 -21.33
C GLY A 384 -0.55 2.75 -20.94
N CYS A 385 -0.13 3.64 -20.05
CA CYS A 385 1.22 3.64 -19.50
C CYS A 385 1.48 2.42 -18.61
N GLU A 386 0.53 2.05 -17.75
CA GLU A 386 0.63 0.85 -16.90
C GLU A 386 0.77 -0.43 -17.75
N LEU A 387 0.11 -0.50 -18.92
CA LEU A 387 0.33 -1.56 -19.91
C LEU A 387 1.75 -1.54 -20.50
N GLY A 388 2.25 -0.36 -20.88
CA GLY A 388 3.63 -0.22 -21.37
C GLY A 388 4.65 -0.73 -20.36
N VAL A 389 4.44 -0.44 -19.08
CA VAL A 389 5.28 -0.91 -17.96
C VAL A 389 5.21 -2.42 -17.77
N LEU A 390 4.01 -3.00 -17.86
CA LEU A 390 3.86 -4.46 -17.83
C LEU A 390 4.61 -5.09 -19.00
N SER A 391 4.49 -4.51 -20.19
CA SER A 391 5.14 -5.02 -21.41
C SER A 391 6.67 -5.01 -21.35
N SER A 392 7.26 -4.05 -20.64
CA SER A 392 8.71 -3.95 -20.48
C SER A 392 9.25 -4.90 -19.41
N ALA A 393 8.44 -5.27 -18.41
CA ALA A 393 8.86 -6.13 -17.31
C ALA A 393 8.70 -7.63 -17.60
N LEU A 394 7.66 -8.05 -18.33
CA LEU A 394 7.42 -9.47 -18.61
C LEU A 394 8.57 -10.24 -19.29
N PRO A 395 9.32 -9.67 -20.26
CA PRO A 395 10.42 -10.39 -20.91
C PRO A 395 11.46 -10.89 -19.91
N ASN A 396 11.83 -10.08 -18.93
CA ASN A 396 12.81 -10.44 -17.90
C ASN A 396 12.18 -11.17 -16.70
N GLY A 397 10.85 -11.21 -16.62
CA GLY A 397 10.10 -11.93 -15.58
C GLY A 397 9.88 -13.41 -15.92
N LEU A 398 9.39 -13.71 -17.12
CA LEU A 398 8.94 -15.05 -17.50
C LEU A 398 9.99 -15.88 -18.24
N TYR A 399 11.08 -15.26 -18.69
CA TYR A 399 12.13 -15.89 -19.48
C TYR A 399 13.48 -15.69 -18.80
N ALA A 400 14.39 -16.66 -18.96
CA ALA A 400 15.76 -16.55 -18.47
C ALA A 400 16.47 -15.31 -19.04
N PHE A 401 16.23 -15.01 -20.32
CA PHE A 401 16.71 -13.78 -20.97
C PHE A 401 15.57 -13.14 -21.74
N GLY A 402 15.34 -11.84 -21.54
CA GLY A 402 14.27 -11.11 -22.24
C GLY A 402 14.41 -11.07 -23.76
N SER A 403 15.63 -11.28 -24.29
CA SER A 403 15.90 -11.45 -25.72
C SER A 403 15.17 -12.66 -26.31
N THR A 404 14.98 -13.73 -25.54
CA THR A 404 14.31 -14.96 -25.98
C THR A 404 12.85 -14.67 -26.36
N LEU A 405 12.10 -13.95 -25.51
CA LEU A 405 10.73 -13.56 -25.85
C LEU A 405 10.68 -12.71 -27.10
N LYS A 406 11.58 -11.74 -27.23
CA LYS A 406 11.63 -10.85 -28.41
C LYS A 406 11.90 -11.63 -29.69
N ALA A 407 12.83 -12.58 -29.66
CA ALA A 407 13.14 -13.45 -30.80
C ALA A 407 11.92 -14.31 -31.18
N ASN A 408 11.26 -14.91 -30.20
CA ASN A 408 10.04 -15.70 -30.40
C ASN A 408 8.89 -14.88 -30.99
N VAL A 409 8.70 -13.64 -30.52
CA VAL A 409 7.67 -12.74 -31.04
C VAL A 409 7.98 -12.37 -32.49
N ALA A 410 9.24 -12.07 -32.81
CA ALA A 410 9.66 -11.67 -34.15
C ALA A 410 9.43 -12.75 -35.23
N THR A 411 9.46 -14.04 -34.85
CA THR A 411 9.21 -15.18 -35.75
C THR A 411 7.77 -15.68 -35.73
N SER A 412 6.91 -15.09 -34.90
CA SER A 412 5.49 -15.46 -34.77
C SER A 412 4.56 -14.55 -35.57
N VAL A 413 3.28 -14.91 -35.62
CA VAL A 413 2.19 -14.07 -36.19
C VAL A 413 2.15 -12.68 -35.54
N PHE A 414 2.53 -12.57 -34.26
CA PHE A 414 2.60 -11.26 -33.59
C PHE A 414 3.72 -10.37 -34.15
N GLY A 415 4.82 -10.96 -34.64
CA GLY A 415 5.89 -10.24 -35.32
C GLY A 415 5.40 -9.59 -36.62
N ASP A 416 4.52 -10.26 -37.36
CA ASP A 416 3.92 -9.72 -38.58
C ASP A 416 2.94 -8.58 -38.27
N VAL A 417 2.19 -8.68 -37.16
CA VAL A 417 1.37 -7.56 -36.65
C VAL A 417 2.25 -6.36 -36.33
N VAL A 418 3.37 -6.56 -35.62
CA VAL A 418 4.32 -5.48 -35.31
C VAL A 418 4.84 -4.82 -36.58
N LYS A 419 5.29 -5.60 -37.57
CA LYS A 419 5.79 -5.07 -38.85
C LYS A 419 4.73 -4.28 -39.59
N THR A 420 3.51 -4.83 -39.68
CA THR A 420 2.38 -4.20 -40.37
C THR A 420 2.01 -2.86 -39.74
N VAL A 421 1.84 -2.83 -38.41
CA VAL A 421 1.46 -1.62 -37.68
C VAL A 421 2.57 -0.57 -37.75
N LYS A 422 3.84 -0.96 -37.61
CA LYS A 422 4.97 -0.03 -37.78
C LYS A 422 5.12 0.48 -39.23
N GLY A 423 4.72 -0.31 -40.22
CA GLY A 423 4.68 0.12 -41.62
C GLY A 423 3.65 1.25 -41.88
N VAL A 424 2.50 1.21 -41.19
CA VAL A 424 1.45 2.23 -41.30
C VAL A 424 1.72 3.43 -40.38
N VAL A 425 2.18 3.15 -39.16
CA VAL A 425 2.48 4.16 -38.14
C VAL A 425 3.91 3.92 -37.65
N PRO A 426 4.92 4.56 -38.26
CA PRO A 426 6.33 4.38 -37.86
C PRO A 426 6.59 4.67 -36.37
N GLY A 427 5.78 5.56 -35.76
CA GLY A 427 5.81 5.86 -34.33
C GLY A 427 5.10 4.86 -33.41
N ALA A 428 4.66 3.70 -33.92
CA ALA A 428 3.99 2.65 -33.15
C ALA A 428 4.99 1.76 -32.38
N THR A 429 5.79 2.37 -31.52
CA THR A 429 6.81 1.69 -30.72
C THR A 429 6.24 0.75 -29.66
N GLY A 430 5.08 1.09 -29.08
CA GLY A 430 4.41 0.31 -28.05
C GLY A 430 3.78 -1.00 -28.53
N VAL A 431 3.49 -1.13 -29.83
CA VAL A 431 2.89 -2.34 -30.42
C VAL A 431 3.73 -3.59 -30.16
N SER A 432 5.07 -3.46 -30.17
CA SER A 432 5.98 -4.56 -29.84
C SER A 432 5.79 -5.03 -28.40
N GLY A 433 5.58 -4.10 -27.46
CA GLY A 433 5.28 -4.43 -26.07
C GLY A 433 3.95 -5.16 -25.92
N VAL A 434 2.89 -4.68 -26.58
CA VAL A 434 1.57 -5.35 -26.55
C VAL A 434 1.67 -6.76 -27.13
N CYS A 435 2.35 -6.94 -28.26
CA CYS A 435 2.59 -8.24 -28.87
C CYS A 435 3.42 -9.18 -27.97
N ASN A 436 4.41 -8.65 -27.23
CA ASN A 436 5.17 -9.43 -26.25
C ASN A 436 4.27 -9.96 -25.13
N ILE A 437 3.36 -9.12 -24.58
CA ILE A 437 2.40 -9.55 -23.56
C ILE A 437 1.50 -10.65 -24.11
N LEU A 438 0.90 -10.42 -25.27
CA LEU A 438 -0.03 -11.38 -25.88
C LEU A 438 0.65 -12.72 -26.14
N TYR A 439 1.83 -12.71 -26.76
CA TYR A 439 2.59 -13.93 -27.02
C TYR A 439 2.93 -14.69 -25.73
N ALA A 440 3.43 -13.98 -24.72
CA ALA A 440 3.82 -14.60 -23.45
C ALA A 440 2.61 -15.26 -22.75
N VAL A 441 1.44 -14.61 -22.76
CA VAL A 441 0.23 -15.14 -22.14
C VAL A 441 -0.36 -16.32 -22.94
N THR A 442 -0.33 -16.27 -24.27
CA THR A 442 -0.88 -17.36 -25.10
C THR A 442 0.05 -18.56 -25.24
N ASN A 443 1.35 -18.40 -24.91
CA ASN A 443 2.36 -19.46 -25.04
C ASN A 443 3.10 -19.74 -23.71
N PRO A 444 2.39 -20.13 -22.64
CA PRO A 444 3.01 -20.38 -21.33
C PRO A 444 4.05 -21.50 -21.34
N GLN A 445 3.98 -22.43 -22.30
CA GLN A 445 4.96 -23.49 -22.50
C GLN A 445 6.36 -22.98 -22.89
N THR A 446 6.48 -21.72 -23.31
CA THR A 446 7.76 -21.11 -23.69
C THR A 446 8.49 -20.45 -22.52
N TRP A 447 7.85 -20.38 -21.35
CA TRP A 447 8.43 -19.74 -20.17
C TRP A 447 9.58 -20.55 -19.61
N ASP A 448 10.58 -19.84 -19.09
CA ASP A 448 11.61 -20.49 -18.28
C ASP A 448 11.03 -20.80 -16.90
N VAL A 449 11.12 -22.06 -16.46
CA VAL A 449 10.45 -22.53 -15.25
C VAL A 449 11.00 -21.81 -14.01
N VAL A 450 12.32 -21.64 -13.91
CA VAL A 450 12.96 -21.07 -12.71
C VAL A 450 12.67 -19.56 -12.65
N ALA A 451 12.85 -18.84 -13.76
CA ALA A 451 12.55 -17.42 -13.85
C ALA A 451 11.07 -17.14 -13.56
N ALA A 452 10.15 -17.89 -14.19
CA ALA A 452 8.71 -17.71 -14.01
C ALA A 452 8.26 -18.00 -12.57
N LEU A 453 8.77 -19.07 -11.94
CA LEU A 453 8.47 -19.36 -10.53
C LEU A 453 8.97 -18.25 -9.60
N LEU A 454 10.20 -17.76 -9.81
CA LEU A 454 10.77 -16.68 -9.01
C LEU A 454 10.00 -15.38 -9.21
N PHE A 455 9.63 -15.04 -10.45
CA PHE A 455 8.82 -13.88 -10.79
C PHE A 455 7.41 -13.94 -10.18
N ILE A 456 6.69 -15.06 -10.33
CA ILE A 456 5.32 -15.22 -9.82
C ILE A 456 5.31 -15.20 -8.29
N SER A 457 6.21 -15.96 -7.65
CA SER A 457 6.29 -16.02 -6.20
C SER A 457 6.65 -14.67 -5.59
N CYS A 458 7.64 -13.95 -6.14
CA CYS A 458 7.99 -12.60 -5.71
C CYS A 458 6.83 -11.63 -5.94
N THR A 459 6.13 -11.70 -7.07
CA THR A 459 5.00 -10.82 -7.37
C THR A 459 3.88 -11.01 -6.35
N LEU A 460 3.50 -12.27 -6.08
CA LEU A 460 2.47 -12.60 -5.10
C LEU A 460 2.87 -12.19 -3.69
N PHE A 461 4.13 -12.41 -3.30
CA PHE A 461 4.66 -12.01 -2.00
C PHE A 461 4.63 -10.49 -1.84
N VAL A 462 5.10 -9.72 -2.82
CA VAL A 462 5.07 -8.26 -2.75
C VAL A 462 3.63 -7.74 -2.71
N MET A 463 2.72 -8.32 -3.50
CA MET A 463 1.31 -7.88 -3.52
C MET A 463 0.56 -8.20 -2.22
N LYS A 464 0.85 -9.34 -1.59
CA LYS A 464 0.16 -9.80 -0.37
C LYS A 464 0.98 -9.61 0.90
N GLY A 465 2.19 -9.04 0.81
CA GLY A 465 3.15 -8.97 1.91
C GLY A 465 2.57 -8.31 3.16
N LYS A 466 1.72 -7.29 3.00
CA LYS A 466 1.03 -6.62 4.11
C LYS A 466 0.11 -7.54 4.95
N ALA A 467 -0.36 -8.65 4.38
CA ALA A 467 -1.18 -9.62 5.08
C ALA A 467 -0.35 -10.66 5.86
N TYR A 468 0.91 -10.88 5.45
CA TYR A 468 1.78 -11.92 5.98
C TYR A 468 2.91 -11.39 6.87
N LEU A 469 3.36 -10.15 6.64
CA LEU A 469 4.44 -9.52 7.40
C LEU A 469 3.91 -8.87 8.69
N PRO A 470 4.71 -8.87 9.77
CA PRO A 470 4.35 -8.19 11.00
C PRO A 470 4.14 -6.70 10.75
N LYS A 471 3.11 -6.13 11.41
CA LYS A 471 2.73 -4.71 11.27
C LYS A 471 3.82 -3.72 11.69
N SER A 472 4.86 -4.19 12.39
CA SER A 472 6.02 -3.38 12.80
C SER A 472 6.99 -3.09 11.65
N LEU A 473 6.94 -3.86 10.55
CA LEU A 473 7.82 -3.64 9.42
C LEU A 473 7.37 -2.43 8.60
N PRO A 474 8.31 -1.59 8.14
CA PRO A 474 7.98 -0.49 7.24
C PRO A 474 7.35 -0.97 5.92
N PRO A 475 6.52 -0.14 5.28
CA PRO A 475 5.99 -0.45 3.96
C PRO A 475 7.10 -0.53 2.92
N GLY A 476 7.02 -1.52 2.03
CA GLY A 476 8.08 -1.81 1.09
C GLY A 476 9.11 -2.80 1.63
N SER A 477 9.04 -3.22 2.90
CA SER A 477 9.83 -4.34 3.42
C SER A 477 9.58 -5.62 2.62
N GLU A 478 8.37 -5.83 2.11
CA GLU A 478 8.04 -6.93 1.21
C GLU A 478 8.89 -6.93 -0.07
N VAL A 479 9.23 -5.75 -0.60
CA VAL A 479 10.07 -5.59 -1.79
C VAL A 479 11.53 -5.94 -1.46
N VAL A 480 12.03 -5.43 -0.34
CA VAL A 480 13.40 -5.69 0.13
C VAL A 480 13.58 -7.18 0.41
N LEU A 481 12.65 -7.79 1.15
CA LEU A 481 12.70 -9.20 1.51
C LEU A 481 12.59 -10.11 0.28
N ALA A 482 11.69 -9.82 -0.66
CA ALA A 482 11.58 -10.58 -1.91
C ALA A 482 12.89 -10.53 -2.71
N THR A 483 13.45 -9.33 -2.86
CA THR A 483 14.68 -9.13 -3.62
C THR A 483 15.86 -9.81 -2.92
N ALA A 484 16.02 -9.62 -1.61
CA ALA A 484 17.09 -10.24 -0.83
C ALA A 484 17.00 -11.78 -0.84
N ALA A 485 15.79 -12.34 -0.73
CA ALA A 485 15.58 -13.79 -0.83
C ALA A 485 15.93 -14.32 -2.23
N ALA A 486 15.55 -13.60 -3.29
CA ALA A 486 15.91 -13.95 -4.66
C ALA A 486 17.42 -13.85 -4.92
N THR A 487 18.08 -12.81 -4.40
CA THR A 487 19.55 -12.66 -4.47
C THR A 487 20.24 -13.79 -3.70
N ALA A 488 19.76 -14.13 -2.49
CA ALA A 488 20.29 -15.26 -1.72
C ALA A 488 20.10 -16.58 -2.48
N PHE A 489 18.91 -16.82 -3.04
CA PHE A 489 18.65 -17.99 -3.88
C PHE A 489 19.65 -18.08 -5.05
N SER A 490 19.87 -16.96 -5.74
CA SER A 490 20.83 -16.88 -6.84
C SER A 490 22.25 -17.26 -6.41
N VAL A 491 22.71 -16.72 -5.28
CA VAL A 491 24.05 -16.98 -4.74
C VAL A 491 24.21 -18.43 -4.26
N PHE A 492 23.23 -18.98 -3.53
CA PHE A 492 23.36 -20.30 -2.91
C PHE A 492 23.06 -21.46 -3.87
N TYR A 493 22.20 -21.26 -4.88
CA TYR A 493 21.76 -22.31 -5.79
C TYR A 493 22.24 -22.12 -7.24
N GLY A 494 22.95 -21.03 -7.55
CA GLY A 494 23.53 -20.78 -8.87
C GLY A 494 22.47 -20.51 -9.94
N TYR A 495 21.79 -19.37 -9.87
CA TYR A 495 20.80 -18.99 -10.88
C TYR A 495 21.47 -18.65 -12.23
N GLU A 496 21.12 -19.38 -13.29
CA GLU A 496 21.71 -19.24 -14.63
C GLU A 496 20.99 -18.22 -15.54
N GLY A 497 19.86 -17.66 -15.08
CA GLY A 497 19.13 -16.66 -15.85
C GLY A 497 19.72 -15.25 -15.75
N GLY A 498 19.02 -14.29 -16.35
CA GLY A 498 19.43 -12.89 -16.37
C GLY A 498 19.53 -12.32 -14.96
N MET A 499 20.70 -11.78 -14.62
CA MET A 499 20.99 -11.08 -13.36
C MET A 499 21.35 -9.62 -13.62
N VAL A 500 21.34 -8.80 -12.57
CA VAL A 500 21.76 -7.39 -12.63
C VAL A 500 23.15 -7.26 -13.26
N GLY A 501 24.04 -8.21 -12.95
CA GLY A 501 25.39 -8.28 -13.51
C GLY A 501 26.36 -7.36 -12.78
N GLU A 502 27.57 -7.27 -13.33
CA GLU A 502 28.66 -6.52 -12.70
C GLU A 502 28.28 -5.05 -12.54
N ILE A 503 28.33 -4.59 -11.29
CA ILE A 503 28.19 -3.19 -10.93
C ILE A 503 29.62 -2.67 -10.84
N PRO A 504 30.05 -1.76 -11.73
CA PRO A 504 31.39 -1.20 -11.67
C PRO A 504 31.64 -0.66 -10.26
N THR A 505 32.72 -1.12 -9.62
CA THR A 505 33.15 -0.52 -8.36
C THR A 505 33.61 0.89 -8.71
N LEU A 506 32.77 1.90 -8.43
CA LEU A 506 33.27 3.26 -8.42
C LEU A 506 34.38 3.32 -7.38
N ASP A 507 35.56 3.77 -7.80
CA ASP A 507 36.62 4.10 -6.87
C ASP A 507 36.05 5.11 -5.87
N SER A 508 36.13 4.78 -4.57
CA SER A 508 35.67 5.68 -3.50
C SER A 508 36.39 7.03 -3.52
N ASP A 509 37.54 7.08 -4.20
CA ASP A 509 38.32 8.28 -4.42
C ASP A 509 38.01 9.01 -5.74
N ALA A 510 37.24 8.40 -6.65
CA ALA A 510 36.81 9.00 -7.91
C ALA A 510 35.49 9.75 -7.74
N GLY A 511 35.43 10.99 -8.26
CA GLY A 511 34.25 11.85 -8.19
C GLY A 511 34.60 13.30 -7.87
N LEU A 512 33.65 14.04 -7.32
CA LEU A 512 33.86 15.44 -6.92
C LEU A 512 34.61 15.51 -5.59
N SER A 513 35.77 16.17 -5.58
CA SER A 513 36.56 16.42 -4.37
C SER A 513 36.35 17.84 -3.86
N PHE A 514 35.87 17.96 -2.62
CA PHE A 514 35.75 19.22 -1.88
C PHE A 514 36.61 19.14 -0.61
N GLY A 515 37.91 19.37 -0.76
CA GLY A 515 38.86 19.24 0.35
C GLY A 515 38.91 17.80 0.89
N PRO A 516 38.63 17.54 2.18
CA PRO A 516 38.64 16.18 2.75
C PRO A 516 37.41 15.34 2.37
N ILE A 517 36.37 15.94 1.77
CA ILE A 517 35.13 15.24 1.41
C ILE A 517 35.21 14.84 -0.06
N LYS A 518 35.11 13.54 -0.33
CA LYS A 518 34.98 12.99 -1.68
C LYS A 518 33.56 12.50 -1.90
N ILE A 519 32.95 12.93 -2.99
CA ILE A 519 31.58 12.57 -3.36
C ILE A 519 31.65 11.69 -4.61
N PRO A 520 31.24 10.42 -4.55
CA PRO A 520 31.45 9.44 -5.62
C PRO A 520 30.50 9.62 -6.82
N ILE A 521 30.29 10.84 -7.30
CA ILE A 521 29.41 11.13 -8.44
C ILE A 521 30.24 11.41 -9.68
N GLU A 522 29.90 10.76 -10.79
CA GLU A 522 30.40 11.11 -12.10
C GLU A 522 29.51 12.19 -12.73
N VAL A 523 30.12 13.30 -13.14
CA VAL A 523 29.43 14.43 -13.78
C VAL A 523 29.83 14.47 -15.25
N MET A 524 28.83 14.47 -16.13
CA MET A 524 29.02 14.55 -17.58
C MET A 524 29.37 15.99 -18.00
N ASP A 525 30.11 16.13 -19.10
CA ASP A 525 30.34 17.44 -19.70
C ASP A 525 29.04 17.99 -20.32
N ILE A 526 28.45 18.98 -19.64
CA ILE A 526 27.21 19.64 -20.07
C ILE A 526 27.37 20.27 -21.45
N LYS A 527 28.56 20.82 -21.78
CA LYS A 527 28.78 21.43 -23.10
C LYS A 527 28.76 20.37 -24.19
N GLY A 528 29.40 19.22 -23.95
CA GLY A 528 29.31 18.04 -24.80
C GLY A 528 27.86 17.56 -24.99
N LEU A 529 27.07 17.50 -23.92
CA LEU A 529 25.67 17.07 -23.98
C LEU A 529 24.79 17.96 -24.86
N LEU A 530 25.03 19.28 -24.88
CA LEU A 530 24.30 20.22 -25.75
C LEU A 530 24.64 20.02 -27.24
N ASN A 531 25.79 19.44 -27.54
CA ASN A 531 26.24 19.15 -28.91
C ASN A 531 25.87 17.73 -29.37
N VAL A 532 25.26 16.90 -28.52
CA VAL A 532 24.76 15.59 -28.94
C VAL A 532 23.70 15.78 -30.02
N PRO A 533 23.84 15.16 -31.20
CA PRO A 533 22.95 15.35 -32.34
C PRO A 533 21.61 14.60 -32.16
N ILE A 534 20.93 14.87 -31.05
CA ILE A 534 19.68 14.21 -30.65
C ILE A 534 18.55 14.52 -31.64
N ALA A 535 18.50 15.73 -32.18
CA ALA A 535 17.48 16.11 -33.15
C ALA A 535 17.68 15.36 -34.47
N GLU A 536 18.91 15.28 -34.97
CA GLU A 536 19.27 14.53 -36.17
C GLU A 536 18.95 13.03 -36.00
N ARG A 537 19.39 12.44 -34.88
CA ARG A 537 19.31 10.99 -34.66
C ARG A 537 17.90 10.50 -34.32
N CYS A 538 17.12 11.25 -33.54
CA CYS A 538 15.84 10.75 -33.00
C CYS A 538 14.62 11.54 -33.48
N PHE A 539 14.79 12.77 -33.98
CA PHE A 539 13.68 13.67 -34.30
C PHE A 539 13.71 14.20 -35.74
N GLY A 540 14.38 13.47 -36.65
CA GLY A 540 14.42 13.77 -38.08
C GLY A 540 15.03 15.15 -38.40
N GLY A 541 16.05 15.55 -37.64
CA GLY A 541 16.75 16.84 -37.77
C GLY A 541 15.98 18.05 -37.23
N SER A 542 14.78 17.87 -36.67
CA SER A 542 13.95 18.99 -36.24
C SER A 542 14.08 19.28 -34.74
N MET A 543 14.78 20.37 -34.42
CA MET A 543 14.82 20.91 -33.05
C MET A 543 13.42 21.24 -32.52
N VAL A 544 12.52 21.72 -33.38
CA VAL A 544 11.12 22.00 -33.01
C VAL A 544 10.41 20.73 -32.54
N LYS A 545 10.57 19.61 -33.25
CA LYS A 545 10.01 18.32 -32.81
C LYS A 545 10.58 17.89 -31.48
N LEU A 546 11.90 18.00 -31.27
CA LEU A 546 12.54 17.71 -29.98
C LEU A 546 11.94 18.54 -28.85
N PHE A 547 11.83 19.87 -29.02
CA PHE A 547 11.26 20.74 -27.99
C PHE A 547 9.79 20.43 -27.70
N ILE A 548 8.98 20.15 -28.73
CA ILE A 548 7.57 19.76 -28.56
C ILE A 548 7.48 18.43 -27.82
N THR A 549 8.26 17.42 -28.21
CA THR A 549 8.27 16.12 -27.54
C THR A 549 8.72 16.25 -26.08
N ALA A 550 9.78 17.01 -25.80
CA ALA A 550 10.26 17.25 -24.43
C ALA A 550 9.23 18.03 -23.58
N ALA A 551 8.50 18.98 -24.17
CA ALA A 551 7.41 19.69 -23.50
C ALA A 551 6.24 18.76 -23.19
N ILE A 552 5.83 17.91 -24.14
CA ILE A 552 4.77 16.92 -23.90
C ILE A 552 5.21 15.90 -22.84
N PHE A 553 6.45 15.43 -22.89
CA PHE A 553 7.05 14.54 -21.89
C PHE A 553 6.97 15.16 -20.50
N SER A 554 7.44 16.41 -20.38
CA SER A 554 7.40 17.16 -19.13
C SER A 554 5.97 17.40 -18.63
N ALA A 555 5.02 17.67 -19.53
CA ALA A 555 3.61 17.90 -19.21
C ALA A 555 2.96 16.62 -18.66
N ILE A 556 3.20 15.50 -19.31
CA ILE A 556 2.74 14.17 -18.90
C ILE A 556 3.31 13.81 -17.53
N ASN A 557 4.62 14.01 -17.33
CA ASN A 557 5.25 13.78 -16.03
C ASN A 557 4.62 14.64 -14.94
N PHE A 558 4.32 15.89 -15.27
CA PHE A 558 3.69 16.80 -14.35
C PHE A 558 2.28 16.35 -13.96
N LEU A 559 1.51 15.74 -14.86
CA LEU A 559 0.20 15.17 -14.53
C LEU A 559 0.30 14.04 -13.49
N SER A 560 1.37 13.24 -13.52
CA SER A 560 1.64 12.24 -12.47
C SER A 560 1.86 12.92 -11.11
N ILE A 561 2.67 13.97 -11.08
CA ILE A 561 2.94 14.75 -9.86
C ILE A 561 1.66 15.40 -9.34
N VAL A 562 0.82 15.97 -10.22
CA VAL A 562 -0.49 16.51 -9.84
C VAL A 562 -1.33 15.45 -9.15
N GLY A 563 -1.35 14.22 -9.67
CA GLY A 563 -2.09 13.11 -9.06
C GLY A 563 -1.60 12.75 -7.66
N ILE A 564 -0.28 12.72 -7.44
CA ILE A 564 0.34 12.43 -6.14
C ILE A 564 0.07 13.58 -5.16
N ALA A 565 0.37 14.81 -5.58
CA ALA A 565 0.25 16.00 -4.75
C ALA A 565 -1.20 16.30 -4.37
N SER A 566 -2.15 16.14 -5.30
CA SER A 566 -3.58 16.30 -5.00
C SER A 566 -4.09 15.21 -4.06
N GLY A 567 -3.54 13.99 -4.14
CA GLY A 567 -3.87 12.91 -3.20
C GLY A 567 -3.36 13.18 -1.78
N PHE A 568 -2.15 13.73 -1.65
CA PHE A 568 -1.66 14.16 -0.34
C PHE A 568 -2.38 15.41 0.17
N GLU A 569 -2.73 16.36 -0.71
CA GLU A 569 -3.53 17.51 -0.33
C GLU A 569 -4.94 17.09 0.13
N SER A 570 -5.59 16.12 -0.51
CA SER A 570 -6.90 15.62 -0.05
C SER A 570 -6.82 14.94 1.31
N ASP A 571 -5.74 14.21 1.56
CA ASP A 571 -5.57 13.44 2.80
C ASP A 571 -5.08 14.32 3.97
N ASN A 572 -4.23 15.30 3.68
CA ASN A 572 -3.44 16.03 4.67
C ASN A 572 -3.64 17.55 4.63
N ASN A 573 -4.42 18.07 3.68
CA ASN A 573 -4.69 19.50 3.49
C ASN A 573 -3.41 20.36 3.42
N VAL A 574 -2.30 19.73 3.02
CA VAL A 574 -1.04 20.40 2.72
C VAL A 574 -1.14 20.91 1.30
N LYS A 575 -1.36 22.22 1.17
CA LYS A 575 -1.40 22.88 -0.12
C LYS A 575 -0.08 22.71 -0.85
N TRP A 576 -0.17 22.35 -2.13
CA TRP A 576 0.97 22.28 -3.03
C TRP A 576 0.86 23.35 -4.10
N ALA A 577 1.99 23.72 -4.70
CA ALA A 577 2.04 24.73 -5.74
C ALA A 577 2.45 24.10 -7.07
N ALA A 578 1.55 24.10 -8.04
CA ALA A 578 1.80 23.53 -9.36
C ALA A 578 3.07 24.07 -10.05
N PRO A 579 3.32 25.40 -10.10
CA PRO A 579 4.58 25.91 -10.66
C PRO A 579 5.81 25.44 -9.90
N ARG A 580 5.72 25.33 -8.56
CA ARG A 580 6.85 24.89 -7.72
C ARG A 580 7.21 23.43 -7.99
N GLU A 581 6.23 22.54 -8.05
CA GLU A 581 6.50 21.13 -8.32
C GLU A 581 6.97 20.90 -9.77
N LEU A 582 6.52 21.72 -10.72
CA LEU A 582 7.02 21.69 -12.09
C LEU A 582 8.46 22.22 -12.20
N ILE A 583 8.82 23.24 -11.41
CA ILE A 583 10.22 23.68 -11.23
C ILE A 583 11.05 22.57 -10.59
N ALA A 584 10.53 21.90 -9.55
CA ALA A 584 11.21 20.78 -8.89
C ALA A 584 11.50 19.64 -9.88
N GLN A 585 10.54 19.31 -10.74
CA GLN A 585 10.76 18.40 -11.87
C GLN A 585 11.86 18.91 -12.81
N GLY A 586 11.83 20.20 -13.15
CA GLY A 586 12.82 20.80 -14.05
C GLY A 586 14.25 20.72 -13.53
N VAL A 587 14.50 21.19 -12.32
CA VAL A 587 15.85 21.17 -11.71
C VAL A 587 16.33 19.74 -11.48
N SER A 588 15.43 18.83 -11.12
CA SER A 588 15.75 17.41 -10.94
C SER A 588 16.12 16.74 -12.26
N ASN A 589 15.45 17.07 -13.37
CA ASN A 589 15.80 16.57 -14.71
C ASN A 589 17.08 17.18 -15.28
N ILE A 590 17.40 18.44 -14.95
CA ILE A 590 18.71 19.03 -15.29
C ILE A 590 19.83 18.28 -14.55
N ALA A 591 19.64 18.04 -13.24
CA ALA A 591 20.57 17.23 -12.46
C ALA A 591 20.67 15.80 -13.00
N ALA A 592 19.57 15.22 -13.48
CA ALA A 592 19.55 13.91 -14.16
C ALA A 592 20.44 13.91 -15.41
N GLY A 593 20.29 14.90 -16.29
CA GLY A 593 21.14 15.02 -17.47
C GLY A 593 22.62 15.20 -17.12
N ALA A 594 22.94 15.97 -16.06
CA ALA A 594 24.32 16.19 -15.64
C ALA A 594 25.05 14.92 -15.13
N VAL A 595 24.33 13.85 -14.78
CA VAL A 595 24.91 12.61 -14.25
C VAL A 595 24.54 11.38 -15.09
N GLY A 596 24.01 11.57 -16.30
CA GLY A 596 23.64 10.46 -17.18
C GLY A 596 22.35 9.73 -16.80
N SER A 597 21.55 10.28 -15.89
CA SER A 597 20.27 9.68 -15.50
C SER A 597 19.20 9.92 -16.55
N ALA A 598 18.29 8.95 -16.66
CA ALA A 598 17.07 9.12 -17.42
C ALA A 598 16.14 10.17 -16.76
N PRO A 599 15.17 10.72 -17.50
CA PRO A 599 14.28 11.71 -16.94
C PRO A 599 13.54 11.20 -15.70
N VAL A 600 13.34 12.10 -14.74
CA VAL A 600 12.78 11.83 -13.42
C VAL A 600 11.44 12.52 -13.23
N SER A 601 10.59 11.92 -12.40
CA SER A 601 9.27 12.46 -12.04
C SER A 601 8.93 12.11 -10.58
N GLY A 602 7.85 12.69 -10.06
CA GLY A 602 7.30 12.32 -8.76
C GLY A 602 6.91 10.84 -8.74
N SER A 603 7.35 10.13 -7.70
CA SER A 603 7.11 8.69 -7.53
C SER A 603 6.05 8.45 -6.45
N MET A 604 4.89 7.92 -6.85
CA MET A 604 3.79 7.65 -5.92
C MET A 604 4.18 6.59 -4.88
N SER A 605 4.86 5.52 -5.29
CA SER A 605 5.28 4.44 -4.39
C SER A 605 6.28 4.93 -3.34
N ARG A 606 7.32 5.66 -3.76
CA ARG A 606 8.33 6.22 -2.85
C ARG A 606 7.74 7.28 -1.92
N SER A 607 6.87 8.14 -2.45
CA SER A 607 6.23 9.18 -1.64
C SER A 607 5.25 8.60 -0.61
N LEU A 608 4.57 7.50 -0.96
CA LEU A 608 3.71 6.79 -0.01
C LEU A 608 4.54 6.11 1.09
N VAL A 609 5.66 5.46 0.74
CA VAL A 609 6.58 4.90 1.74
C VAL A 609 7.08 6.02 2.67
N SER A 610 7.56 7.14 2.11
CA SER A 610 7.98 8.33 2.86
C SER A 610 6.94 8.77 3.89
N ARG A 611 5.68 8.86 3.48
CA ARG A 611 4.58 9.23 4.37
C ARG A 611 4.35 8.19 5.46
N MET A 612 4.33 6.90 5.10
CA MET A 612 4.01 5.83 6.04
C MET A 612 5.15 5.55 7.05
N THR A 613 6.40 5.76 6.66
CA THR A 613 7.56 5.76 7.57
C THR A 613 7.62 7.01 8.44
N GLY A 614 6.74 7.97 8.16
CA GLY A 614 6.52 9.13 8.98
C GLY A 614 7.44 10.30 8.64
N ALA A 615 7.88 10.48 7.39
CA ALA A 615 8.57 11.70 7.01
C ALA A 615 7.76 12.93 7.45
N THR A 616 8.48 13.84 8.10
CA THR A 616 7.99 15.11 8.62
C THR A 616 8.43 16.30 7.77
N SER A 617 9.52 16.15 7.02
CA SER A 617 9.98 17.18 6.09
C SER A 617 10.72 16.60 4.88
N LYS A 618 11.09 17.51 3.98
CA LYS A 618 11.93 17.23 2.80
C LYS A 618 13.31 16.69 3.18
N LEU A 619 13.71 16.82 4.44
CA LEU A 619 14.94 16.22 4.95
C LEU A 619 14.94 14.70 4.71
N ALA A 620 13.80 14.01 4.83
CA ALA A 620 13.73 12.58 4.52
C ALA A 620 14.15 12.28 3.07
N CYS A 621 13.67 13.07 2.11
CA CYS A 621 14.03 12.97 0.69
C CYS A 621 15.54 13.26 0.47
N ILE A 622 16.08 14.28 1.14
CA ILE A 622 17.50 14.65 1.07
C ILE A 622 18.37 13.54 1.65
N ILE A 623 18.01 12.99 2.81
CA ILE A 623 18.71 11.87 3.44
C ILE A 623 18.69 10.64 2.54
N THR A 624 17.56 10.32 1.90
CA THR A 624 17.49 9.23 0.92
C THR A 624 18.48 9.44 -0.22
N ALA A 625 18.54 10.65 -0.79
CA ALA A 625 19.48 10.99 -1.86
C ALA A 625 20.94 10.84 -1.42
N LEU A 626 21.29 11.38 -0.25
CA LEU A 626 22.64 11.30 0.31
C LEU A 626 23.05 9.86 0.62
N LEU A 627 22.13 9.04 1.14
CA LEU A 627 22.39 7.63 1.40
C LEU A 627 22.63 6.85 0.11
N TRP A 628 21.88 7.10 -0.96
CA TRP A 628 22.17 6.46 -2.24
C TRP A 628 23.55 6.86 -2.76
N ILE A 629 23.90 8.16 -2.71
CA ILE A 629 25.23 8.63 -3.13
C ILE A 629 26.32 7.95 -2.31
N TYR A 630 26.16 7.88 -1.00
CA TYR A 630 27.13 7.28 -0.10
C TYR A 630 27.23 5.76 -0.27
N MET A 631 26.12 5.08 -0.53
CA MET A 631 26.08 3.61 -0.64
C MET A 631 26.56 3.08 -2.00
N MET A 632 26.77 3.94 -3.01
CA MET A 632 27.15 3.50 -4.37
C MET A 632 28.33 2.51 -4.41
N PRO A 633 29.44 2.71 -3.67
CA PRO A 633 30.57 1.77 -3.70
C PRO A 633 30.23 0.36 -3.20
N TYR A 634 29.17 0.23 -2.38
CA TYR A 634 28.76 -1.03 -1.76
C TYR A 634 27.65 -1.76 -2.53
N MET A 635 27.16 -1.17 -3.62
CA MET A 635 26.03 -1.72 -4.37
C MET A 635 26.36 -3.00 -5.14
N SER A 636 27.65 -3.34 -5.31
CA SER A 636 28.11 -4.58 -5.96
C SER A 636 27.53 -5.85 -5.33
N VAL A 637 27.12 -5.80 -4.05
CA VAL A 637 26.38 -6.87 -3.36
C VAL A 637 25.10 -7.30 -4.11
N MET A 638 24.55 -6.44 -4.96
CA MET A 638 23.35 -6.71 -5.73
C MET A 638 23.59 -7.31 -7.12
N SER A 639 24.84 -7.45 -7.55
CA SER A 639 25.20 -8.07 -8.83
C SER A 639 24.49 -9.40 -9.12
N PRO A 640 24.40 -10.36 -8.15
CA PRO A 640 23.76 -11.65 -8.40
C PRO A 640 22.23 -11.61 -8.34
N THR A 641 21.60 -10.43 -8.22
CA THR A 641 20.13 -10.34 -8.10
C THR A 641 19.45 -10.77 -9.41
N PRO A 642 18.51 -11.74 -9.40
CA PRO A 642 17.78 -12.15 -10.60
C PRO A 642 16.89 -11.02 -11.16
N LYS A 643 16.96 -10.80 -12.48
CA LYS A 643 16.08 -9.84 -13.19
C LYS A 643 14.60 -10.23 -13.09
N ALA A 644 14.30 -11.50 -12.91
CA ALA A 644 12.94 -11.98 -12.66
C ALA A 644 12.35 -11.43 -11.34
N ALA A 645 13.15 -11.30 -10.27
CA ALA A 645 12.69 -10.66 -9.03
C ALA A 645 12.47 -9.16 -9.21
N LEU A 646 13.37 -8.47 -9.92
CA LEU A 646 13.21 -7.04 -10.21
C LEU A 646 11.97 -6.76 -11.08
N SER A 647 11.72 -7.63 -12.05
CA SER A 647 10.51 -7.59 -12.88
C SER A 647 9.25 -7.81 -12.03
N ALA A 648 9.30 -8.69 -11.03
CA ALA A 648 8.19 -8.90 -10.09
C ALA A 648 7.87 -7.63 -9.29
N VAL A 649 8.90 -6.87 -8.88
CA VAL A 649 8.71 -5.57 -8.22
C VAL A 649 8.01 -4.58 -9.14
N ILE A 650 8.39 -4.50 -10.42
CA ILE A 650 7.70 -3.63 -11.39
C ILE A 650 6.24 -4.08 -11.58
N VAL A 651 6.01 -5.38 -11.81
CA VAL A 651 4.68 -5.91 -12.13
C VAL A 651 3.73 -5.80 -10.95
N SER A 652 4.19 -6.08 -9.72
CA SER A 652 3.38 -5.93 -8.51
C SER A 652 2.83 -4.51 -8.32
N ALA A 653 3.53 -3.49 -8.83
CA ALA A 653 3.11 -2.09 -8.73
C ALA A 653 1.96 -1.73 -9.70
N VAL A 654 1.82 -2.42 -10.84
CA VAL A 654 0.87 -2.04 -11.91
C VAL A 654 -0.21 -3.10 -12.18
N VAL A 655 0.06 -4.38 -11.94
CA VAL A 655 -0.77 -5.51 -12.39
C VAL A 655 -2.23 -5.42 -11.96
N LYS A 656 -2.49 -4.96 -10.72
CA LYS A 656 -3.86 -4.80 -10.21
C LYS A 656 -4.66 -3.79 -11.02
N ASN A 657 -4.04 -2.68 -11.41
CA ASN A 657 -4.71 -1.63 -12.18
C ASN A 657 -4.85 -2.02 -13.65
N VAL A 658 -3.88 -2.77 -14.19
CA VAL A 658 -3.93 -3.29 -15.56
C VAL A 658 -5.06 -4.31 -15.73
N VAL A 659 -5.10 -5.32 -14.85
CA VAL A 659 -6.07 -6.44 -14.94
C VAL A 659 -7.50 -5.98 -14.64
N MET A 660 -7.67 -5.06 -13.68
CA MET A 660 -8.99 -4.56 -13.30
C MET A 660 -9.02 -3.03 -13.25
N PRO A 661 -9.12 -2.36 -14.42
CA PRO A 661 -9.06 -0.90 -14.50
C PRO A 661 -10.38 -0.24 -14.09
N LYS A 662 -10.72 -0.33 -12.81
CA LYS A 662 -12.00 0.15 -12.24
C LYS A 662 -12.33 1.59 -12.65
N LYS A 663 -11.34 2.48 -12.67
CA LYS A 663 -11.54 3.90 -13.04
C LYS A 663 -11.87 4.09 -14.52
N LEU A 664 -11.24 3.30 -15.39
CA LEU A 664 -11.50 3.34 -16.83
C LEU A 664 -12.89 2.76 -17.14
N LEU A 665 -13.22 1.62 -16.51
CA LEU A 665 -14.52 0.96 -16.63
C LEU A 665 -15.67 1.74 -15.99
N ALA A 666 -15.38 2.67 -15.08
CA ALA A 666 -16.37 3.55 -14.48
C ALA A 666 -16.75 4.75 -15.37
N LEU A 667 -15.99 5.04 -16.43
CA LEU A 667 -16.35 6.09 -17.39
C LEU A 667 -17.61 5.68 -18.16
N GLN A 668 -18.44 6.65 -18.54
CA GLN A 668 -19.70 6.40 -19.25
C GLN A 668 -19.77 7.25 -20.53
N GLY A 669 -20.50 6.74 -21.53
CA GLY A 669 -20.77 7.46 -22.78
C GLY A 669 -19.51 7.89 -23.53
N THR A 670 -19.47 9.16 -23.93
CA THR A 670 -18.35 9.74 -24.69
C THR A 670 -17.03 9.71 -23.92
N ASP A 671 -17.08 9.84 -22.59
CA ASP A 671 -15.87 9.80 -21.76
C ASP A 671 -15.26 8.40 -21.73
N PHE A 672 -16.08 7.34 -21.82
CA PHE A 672 -15.57 5.97 -21.95
C PHE A 672 -14.83 5.78 -23.27
N ILE A 673 -15.39 6.29 -24.38
CA ILE A 673 -14.77 6.21 -25.71
C ILE A 673 -13.44 6.98 -25.73
N VAL A 674 -13.43 8.21 -25.22
CA VAL A 674 -12.19 9.01 -25.11
C VAL A 674 -11.17 8.29 -24.22
N GLY A 675 -11.59 7.75 -23.09
CA GLY A 675 -10.71 7.02 -22.17
C GLY A 675 -10.08 5.80 -22.81
N VAL A 676 -10.89 4.91 -23.41
CA VAL A 676 -10.41 3.69 -24.08
C VAL A 676 -9.56 4.04 -25.31
N GLY A 677 -9.97 5.04 -26.09
CA GLY A 677 -9.20 5.52 -27.24
C GLY A 677 -7.82 6.02 -26.82
N THR A 678 -7.76 6.88 -25.80
CA THR A 678 -6.49 7.39 -25.23
C THR A 678 -5.62 6.25 -24.71
N ALA A 679 -6.21 5.26 -24.02
CA ALA A 679 -5.53 4.08 -23.53
C ALA A 679 -4.89 3.27 -24.66
N ALA A 680 -5.66 2.96 -25.70
CA ALA A 680 -5.21 2.17 -26.84
C ALA A 680 -4.10 2.89 -27.61
N THR A 681 -4.27 4.18 -27.92
CA THR A 681 -3.24 4.96 -28.61
C THR A 681 -1.97 5.06 -27.79
N THR A 682 -2.08 5.26 -26.46
CA THR A 682 -0.93 5.30 -25.55
C THR A 682 -0.18 3.97 -25.52
N ALA A 683 -0.88 2.84 -25.46
CA ALA A 683 -0.27 1.53 -25.39
C ALA A 683 0.38 1.08 -26.70
N ILE A 684 -0.21 1.44 -27.85
CA ILE A 684 0.28 1.01 -29.19
C ILE A 684 1.39 1.93 -29.72
N THR A 685 1.32 3.23 -29.40
CA THR A 685 2.27 4.23 -29.92
C THR A 685 3.32 4.59 -28.88
N SER A 686 3.24 5.80 -28.35
CA SER A 686 3.99 6.28 -27.20
C SER A 686 3.04 6.99 -26.24
N PRO A 687 3.39 7.11 -24.95
CA PRO A 687 2.62 7.94 -24.02
C PRO A 687 2.43 9.37 -24.52
N THR A 688 3.47 9.95 -25.11
CA THR A 688 3.49 11.28 -25.72
C THR A 688 2.40 11.43 -26.79
N LEU A 689 2.39 10.54 -27.79
CA LEU A 689 1.41 10.56 -28.88
C LEU A 689 0.02 10.18 -28.38
N GLY A 690 -0.07 9.21 -27.46
CA GLY A 690 -1.32 8.74 -26.89
C GLY A 690 -2.07 9.82 -26.12
N PHE A 691 -1.38 10.60 -25.29
CA PHE A 691 -1.99 11.72 -24.56
C PHE A 691 -2.48 12.80 -25.52
N GLY A 692 -1.66 13.18 -26.51
CA GLY A 692 -2.03 14.16 -27.54
C GLY A 692 -3.26 13.72 -28.34
N ALA A 693 -3.28 12.48 -28.81
CA ALA A 693 -4.43 11.88 -29.50
C ALA A 693 -5.69 11.88 -28.63
N GLY A 694 -5.55 11.57 -27.34
CA GLY A 694 -6.64 11.62 -26.37
C GLY A 694 -7.24 13.02 -26.20
N MET A 695 -6.38 14.04 -26.12
CA MET A 695 -6.83 15.44 -26.05
C MET A 695 -7.57 15.88 -27.32
N VAL A 696 -7.05 15.54 -28.50
CA VAL A 696 -7.71 15.82 -29.78
C VAL A 696 -9.06 15.11 -29.86
N MET A 697 -9.09 13.82 -29.50
CA MET A 697 -10.30 13.01 -29.49
C MET A 697 -11.37 13.60 -28.55
N TYR A 698 -10.96 14.04 -27.36
CA TYR A 698 -11.85 14.72 -26.42
C TYR A 698 -12.42 16.02 -26.99
N ILE A 699 -11.58 16.86 -27.61
CA ILE A 699 -12.01 18.13 -28.21
C ILE A 699 -13.00 17.86 -29.35
N VAL A 700 -12.66 16.94 -30.27
CA VAL A 700 -13.51 16.58 -31.41
C VAL A 700 -14.85 16.04 -30.93
N ILE A 701 -14.86 15.07 -30.01
CA ILE A 701 -16.10 14.50 -29.47
C ILE A 701 -16.90 15.55 -28.70
N SER A 702 -16.26 16.44 -27.95
CA SER A 702 -16.96 17.53 -27.24
C SER A 702 -17.60 18.54 -28.18
N VAL A 703 -16.97 18.80 -29.35
CA VAL A 703 -17.52 19.68 -30.39
C VAL A 703 -18.65 18.99 -31.14
N VAL A 704 -18.48 17.71 -31.51
CA VAL A 704 -19.47 16.92 -32.26
C VAL A 704 -20.70 16.57 -31.42
N ALA A 705 -20.51 16.28 -30.13
CA ALA A 705 -21.61 15.94 -29.22
C ALA A 705 -22.50 17.14 -28.84
N GLY A 706 -22.10 18.38 -29.19
CA GLY A 706 -22.93 19.58 -29.02
C GLY A 706 -23.21 19.97 -27.56
N LYS A 707 -23.64 21.22 -27.38
CA LYS A 707 -23.92 21.90 -26.09
C LYS A 707 -25.04 21.28 -25.21
N ASP A 708 -25.53 20.08 -25.49
CA ASP A 708 -26.77 19.55 -24.88
C ASP A 708 -26.57 18.75 -23.59
N SER A 709 -25.35 18.45 -23.16
CA SER A 709 -25.11 17.72 -21.90
C SER A 709 -25.13 18.59 -20.63
N LYS A 710 -25.11 19.93 -20.75
CA LYS A 710 -25.16 20.82 -19.57
C LYS A 710 -26.54 20.93 -18.89
N LYS A 711 -27.57 20.23 -19.37
CA LYS A 711 -28.94 20.28 -18.82
C LYS A 711 -29.40 19.05 -18.03
N LYS A 712 -28.55 18.05 -17.80
CA LYS A 712 -28.95 16.85 -17.02
C LYS A 712 -27.87 16.41 -16.04
N VAL A 713 -27.48 17.27 -15.10
CA VAL A 713 -27.17 16.93 -13.69
C VAL A 713 -27.16 18.27 -12.95
N ALA A 714 -28.32 18.66 -12.43
CA ALA A 714 -28.44 19.64 -11.35
C ALA A 714 -28.89 18.89 -10.11
#